data_AF-A0A9W6G130-F1
#
_entry.id   AF-A0A9W6G130-F1
#
_cell.length_a   1.000
_cell.length_b   1.000
_cell.length_c   1.000
_cell.angle_alpha   90.00
_cell.angle_beta   90.00
_cell.angle_gamma   90.00
#
_symmetry.space_group_name_H-M   'P 1'
#
loop_
_entity.id
_entity.type
_entity.pdbx_description
1 polymer ?
#
loop_
_entity_poly.entity_id
_entity_poly.type
_entity_poly.pdbx_seq_one_letter_code
_entity_poly.pdbx_strand_id
1 'polypeptide(L)'
;MSSKKDKFLDNAQKFLVKGQLDRALREYEQAVAIDPKDVRVRQKYAELLVRANRKDDALKEFEVIGKYYSDNGFYLKAIAVYKQIQKLTPSNLDISLTLGSLNEKQGLIGNALAEYKFVFDHYERSNRFMDAVAVLEKMLAADRDNLNIRLKLAETRHRANLIDDAYHDYTELARELRSKGDNAAYARVCERIASLFPDRKDFLLTVAENQIRDGKATAAIPLLKQIVGDDRWNPKALYLLADAARAVADPAMVKGAYGQIIKRFPGEITAIKGFLFSLKAEGNVDEAVRVLRHVEPELIRAEPETLEQFYLSFRDLSPDHPAIVEGLQRIRGAAGIDEPASATEPAVEQVPEVVEPEEADFAPQPEEADSVMEEPPAEDIPWEEEIDISFDSDGASIEGNRTTEGETSESPSFLHNEGVSLSEADEGSIRFDDSPEEETREVEVELADFSSITPDWLDEAPDSAMDKPGETTFSEGFSLDFTDGELEDVIPPPPLDSPMPKPDKYGLDGLFSAFKKGVGEQLTQDDTESHYSLGIAYKEMGLFDDAIVEFQSASRDQRRLADCITLQGICSREKGDPAKAEEYFRSGLAVEGLNREERLCLTYELALLYEMIGDRNRALAGYREALALNPGFRDVAQKIANLRSDGDTHDTADLELLDLDEVEEGAG
;
A
#
# COMPACT_ATOMS: atom_id res chain seq x y z
N MET A 1 -33.51 24.94 34.75
CA MET A 1 -33.08 26.35 34.56
C MET A 1 -32.18 26.38 33.33
N SER A 2 -32.56 27.12 32.28
CA SER A 2 -31.77 27.26 31.05
C SER A 2 -30.34 27.73 31.35
N SER A 3 -29.35 26.97 30.88
CA SER A 3 -27.93 27.27 31.07
C SER A 3 -27.59 28.63 30.46
N LYS A 4 -26.54 29.31 30.96
CA LYS A 4 -26.08 30.58 30.36
C LYS A 4 -25.81 30.42 28.86
N LYS A 5 -25.27 29.26 28.46
CA LYS A 5 -25.04 28.85 27.07
C LYS A 5 -26.35 28.81 26.26
N ASP A 6 -27.37 28.13 26.77
CA ASP A 6 -28.67 27.98 26.08
C ASP A 6 -29.31 29.34 25.79
N LYS A 7 -29.17 30.31 26.72
CA LYS A 7 -29.65 31.68 26.49
C LYS A 7 -28.97 32.38 25.33
N PHE A 8 -27.65 32.19 25.16
CA PHE A 8 -26.91 32.73 24.02
C PHE A 8 -27.36 32.03 22.72
N LEU A 9 -27.57 30.71 22.74
CA LEU A 9 -28.08 29.98 21.57
C LEU A 9 -29.50 30.42 21.17
N ASP A 10 -30.40 30.60 22.13
CA ASP A 10 -31.76 31.09 21.88
C ASP A 10 -31.76 32.50 21.29
N ASN A 11 -30.89 33.38 21.79
CA ASN A 11 -30.72 34.73 21.24
C ASN A 11 -30.13 34.68 19.83
N ALA A 12 -29.12 33.84 19.61
CA ALA A 12 -28.51 33.65 18.30
C ALA A 12 -29.56 33.21 17.28
N GLN A 13 -30.42 32.24 17.65
CA GLN A 13 -31.50 31.76 16.80
C GLN A 13 -32.52 32.86 16.48
N LYS A 14 -32.90 33.68 17.47
CA LYS A 14 -33.78 34.85 17.25
C LYS A 14 -33.15 35.86 16.29
N PHE A 15 -31.85 36.07 16.34
CA PHE A 15 -31.15 36.95 15.42
C PHE A 15 -31.04 36.37 14.01
N LEU A 16 -30.86 35.04 13.88
CA LEU A 16 -30.90 34.35 12.58
C LEU A 16 -32.26 34.49 11.89
N VAL A 17 -33.36 34.29 12.61
CA VAL A 17 -34.73 34.48 12.08
C VAL A 17 -34.95 35.92 11.61
N LYS A 18 -34.30 36.89 12.26
CA LYS A 18 -34.36 38.31 11.89
C LYS A 18 -33.37 38.71 10.80
N GLY A 19 -32.61 37.77 10.23
CA GLY A 19 -31.55 38.04 9.25
C GLY A 19 -30.34 38.80 9.81
N GLN A 20 -30.23 38.95 11.14
CA GLN A 20 -29.15 39.71 11.80
C GLN A 20 -27.93 38.80 12.02
N LEU A 21 -27.27 38.42 10.94
CA LEU A 21 -26.19 37.42 10.92
C LEU A 21 -25.02 37.80 11.85
N ASP A 22 -24.54 39.04 11.82
CA ASP A 22 -23.42 39.49 12.67
C ASP A 22 -23.71 39.45 14.17
N ARG A 23 -24.97 39.68 14.55
CA ARG A 23 -25.39 39.60 15.97
C ARG A 23 -25.52 38.14 16.39
N ALA A 24 -26.07 37.29 15.53
CA ALA A 24 -26.11 35.86 15.77
C ALA A 24 -24.70 35.28 15.96
N LEU A 25 -23.73 35.69 15.13
CA LEU A 25 -22.33 35.26 15.26
C LEU A 25 -21.72 35.62 16.62
N ARG A 26 -21.97 36.82 17.16
CA ARG A 26 -21.47 37.19 18.49
C ARG A 26 -22.07 36.34 19.61
N GLU A 27 -23.36 36.03 19.51
CA GLU A 27 -24.02 35.17 20.49
C GLU A 27 -23.47 33.72 20.40
N TYR A 28 -23.22 33.20 19.19
CA TYR A 28 -22.57 31.90 19.01
C TYR A 28 -21.12 31.90 19.51
N GLU A 29 -20.35 32.96 19.29
CA GLU A 29 -18.99 33.13 19.82
C GLU A 29 -18.98 33.08 21.36
N GLN A 30 -19.93 33.75 22.01
CA GLN A 30 -20.10 33.68 23.47
C GLN A 30 -20.51 32.28 23.94
N ALA A 31 -21.38 31.59 23.18
CA ALA A 31 -21.78 30.23 23.50
C ALA A 31 -20.60 29.24 23.42
N VAL A 32 -19.75 29.36 22.39
CA VAL A 32 -18.51 28.58 22.24
C VAL A 32 -17.50 28.92 23.33
N ALA A 33 -17.39 30.18 23.76
CA ALA A 33 -16.49 30.59 24.84
C ALA A 33 -16.88 30.01 26.20
N ILE A 34 -18.19 29.81 26.46
CA ILE A 34 -18.69 29.21 27.71
C ILE A 34 -18.42 27.71 27.77
N ASP A 35 -18.55 27.01 26.65
CA ASP A 35 -18.31 25.58 26.54
C ASP A 35 -17.47 25.25 25.30
N PRO A 36 -16.13 25.41 25.40
CA PRO A 36 -15.24 25.19 24.26
C PRO A 36 -15.23 23.75 23.74
N LYS A 37 -15.70 22.79 24.54
CA LYS A 37 -15.73 21.37 24.19
C LYS A 37 -16.99 20.98 23.41
N ASP A 38 -18.00 21.84 23.34
CA ASP A 38 -19.18 21.55 22.51
C ASP A 38 -18.89 21.79 21.03
N VAL A 39 -18.49 20.70 20.38
CA VAL A 39 -18.18 20.67 18.95
C VAL A 39 -19.40 20.94 18.08
N ARG A 40 -20.61 20.58 18.52
CA ARG A 40 -21.84 20.80 17.73
C ARG A 40 -22.15 22.28 17.60
N VAL A 41 -22.03 23.03 18.71
CA VAL A 41 -22.21 24.49 18.71
C VAL A 41 -21.09 25.17 17.94
N ARG A 42 -19.84 24.71 18.10
CA ARG A 42 -18.69 25.22 17.36
C ARG A 42 -18.84 25.01 15.85
N GLN A 43 -19.35 23.86 15.42
CA GLN A 43 -19.61 23.56 14.01
C GLN A 43 -20.65 24.50 13.40
N LYS A 44 -21.78 24.70 14.09
CA LYS A 44 -22.80 25.69 13.65
C LYS A 44 -22.22 27.09 13.57
N TYR A 45 -21.35 27.47 14.51
CA TYR A 45 -20.66 28.76 14.48
C TYR A 45 -19.74 28.88 13.25
N ALA A 46 -18.93 27.87 12.96
CA ALA A 46 -18.05 27.82 11.79
C ALA A 46 -18.83 27.92 10.46
N GLU A 47 -19.92 27.17 10.32
CA GLU A 47 -20.79 27.23 9.14
C GLU A 47 -21.43 28.61 8.95
N LEU A 48 -21.84 29.27 10.04
CA LEU A 48 -22.35 30.64 10.00
C LEU A 48 -21.26 31.65 9.63
N LEU A 49 -20.02 31.45 10.06
CA LEU A 49 -18.89 32.29 9.66
C LEU A 49 -18.63 32.20 8.15
N VAL A 50 -18.74 30.99 7.56
CA VAL A 50 -18.66 30.82 6.10
C VAL A 50 -19.78 31.59 5.40
N ARG A 51 -21.03 31.50 5.89
CA ARG A 51 -22.18 32.25 5.35
C ARG A 51 -22.01 33.76 5.48
N ALA A 52 -21.24 34.22 6.46
CA ALA A 52 -20.88 35.62 6.67
C ALA A 52 -19.70 36.08 5.80
N ASN A 53 -19.17 35.21 4.93
CA ASN A 53 -17.94 35.43 4.17
C ASN A 53 -16.69 35.70 5.04
N ARG A 54 -16.70 35.26 6.31
CA ARG A 54 -15.57 35.34 7.25
C ARG A 54 -14.76 34.05 7.22
N LYS A 55 -14.17 33.74 6.06
CA LYS A 55 -13.52 32.45 5.78
C LYS A 55 -12.34 32.16 6.72
N ASP A 56 -11.49 33.14 6.99
CA ASP A 56 -10.30 32.94 7.84
C ASP A 56 -10.65 32.55 9.28
N ASP A 57 -11.74 33.10 9.81
CA ASP A 57 -12.22 32.75 11.15
C ASP A 57 -12.90 31.38 11.14
N ALA A 58 -13.65 31.06 10.09
CA ALA A 58 -14.27 29.73 9.93
C ALA A 58 -13.20 28.63 9.85
N LEU A 59 -12.09 28.86 9.15
CA LEU A 59 -10.99 27.90 9.03
C LEU A 59 -10.39 27.53 10.39
N LYS A 60 -10.14 28.53 11.25
CA LYS A 60 -9.63 28.29 12.62
C LYS A 60 -10.59 27.42 13.42
N GLU A 61 -11.89 27.67 13.32
CA GLU A 61 -12.91 26.89 14.03
C GLU A 61 -13.01 25.46 13.48
N PHE A 62 -12.98 25.28 12.15
CA PHE A 62 -12.98 23.96 11.53
C PHE A 62 -11.73 23.15 11.88
N GLU A 63 -10.55 23.76 11.98
CA GLU A 63 -9.34 23.06 12.41
C GLU A 63 -9.48 22.51 13.84
N VAL A 64 -10.07 23.28 14.76
CA VAL A 64 -10.31 22.83 16.14
C VAL A 64 -11.28 21.64 16.15
N ILE A 65 -12.33 21.70 15.34
CA ILE A 65 -13.31 20.62 15.19
C ILE A 65 -12.65 19.36 14.60
N GLY A 66 -11.88 19.52 13.51
CA GLY A 66 -11.20 18.42 12.82
C GLY A 66 -10.19 17.73 13.73
N LYS A 67 -9.38 18.49 14.49
CA LYS A 67 -8.45 17.95 15.50
C LYS A 67 -9.19 17.19 16.59
N TYR A 68 -10.28 17.75 17.12
CA TYR A 68 -11.09 17.05 18.12
C TYR A 68 -11.58 15.69 17.59
N TYR A 69 -12.16 15.63 16.39
CA TYR A 69 -12.64 14.35 15.86
C TYR A 69 -11.50 13.37 15.59
N SER A 70 -10.37 13.84 15.06
CA SER A 70 -9.18 13.03 14.83
C SER A 70 -8.62 12.43 16.12
N ASP A 71 -8.46 13.24 17.17
CA ASP A 71 -7.85 12.83 18.44
C ASP A 71 -8.74 11.86 19.22
N ASN A 72 -10.05 11.88 18.99
CA ASN A 72 -11.01 10.97 19.59
C ASN A 72 -11.31 9.74 18.70
N GLY A 73 -10.55 9.52 17.62
CA GLY A 73 -10.71 8.35 16.73
C GLY A 73 -11.91 8.41 15.78
N PHE A 74 -12.65 9.53 15.74
CA PHE A 74 -13.77 9.73 14.82
C PHE A 74 -13.29 10.18 13.43
N TYR A 75 -12.48 9.35 12.75
CA TYR A 75 -11.76 9.77 11.54
C TYR A 75 -12.69 10.19 10.38
N LEU A 76 -13.80 9.50 10.12
CA LEU A 76 -14.77 9.92 9.08
C LEU A 76 -15.33 11.33 9.31
N LYS A 77 -15.64 11.68 10.57
CA LYS A 77 -16.11 13.03 10.92
C LYS A 77 -15.00 14.06 10.75
N ALA A 78 -13.77 13.71 11.12
CA ALA A 78 -12.61 14.55 10.89
C ALA A 78 -12.38 14.78 9.38
N ILE A 79 -12.39 13.73 8.57
CA ILE A 79 -12.23 13.79 7.10
C ILE A 79 -13.25 14.74 6.49
N ALA A 80 -14.52 14.64 6.88
CA ALA A 80 -15.56 15.49 6.34
C ALA A 80 -15.37 16.98 6.70
N VAL A 81 -14.89 17.28 7.91
CA VAL A 81 -14.53 18.64 8.32
C VAL A 81 -13.30 19.14 7.54
N TYR A 82 -12.25 18.33 7.40
CA TYR A 82 -11.07 18.70 6.62
C TYR A 82 -11.36 18.84 5.11
N LYS A 83 -12.33 18.10 4.55
CA LYS A 83 -12.81 18.34 3.17
C LYS A 83 -13.51 19.68 3.03
N GLN A 84 -14.25 20.15 4.04
CA GLN A 84 -14.79 21.52 4.04
C GLN A 84 -13.68 22.56 4.06
N ILE A 85 -12.63 22.34 4.86
CA ILE A 85 -11.43 23.20 4.87
C ILE A 85 -10.77 23.19 3.48
N GLN A 86 -10.55 22.03 2.89
CA GLN A 86 -9.96 21.88 1.54
C GLN A 86 -10.78 22.63 0.48
N LYS A 87 -12.12 22.60 0.55
CA LYS A 87 -12.99 23.35 -0.37
C LYS A 87 -12.81 24.87 -0.24
N LEU A 88 -12.57 25.36 0.98
CA LEU A 88 -12.30 26.77 1.25
C LEU A 88 -10.87 27.17 0.88
N THR A 89 -9.92 26.25 1.00
CA THR A 89 -8.49 26.45 0.67
C THR A 89 -7.93 25.32 -0.22
N PRO A 90 -8.27 25.28 -1.53
CA PRO A 90 -7.88 24.17 -2.40
C PRO A 90 -6.37 24.06 -2.63
N SER A 91 -5.62 25.14 -2.42
CA SER A 91 -4.17 25.20 -2.59
C SER A 91 -3.38 24.79 -1.35
N ASN A 92 -4.04 24.48 -0.23
CA ASN A 92 -3.36 24.17 1.02
C ASN A 92 -2.96 22.68 1.08
N LEU A 93 -1.68 22.42 0.82
CA LEU A 93 -1.11 21.06 0.80
C LEU A 93 -1.13 20.38 2.17
N ASP A 94 -1.03 21.14 3.27
CA ASP A 94 -1.02 20.58 4.63
C ASP A 94 -2.35 19.90 4.97
N ILE A 95 -3.46 20.43 4.40
CA ILE A 95 -4.79 19.86 4.57
C ILE A 95 -4.93 18.56 3.78
N SER A 96 -4.43 18.50 2.55
CA SER A 96 -4.39 17.24 1.79
C SER A 96 -3.50 16.19 2.46
N LEU A 97 -2.36 16.57 3.04
CA LEU A 97 -1.53 15.65 3.84
C LEU A 97 -2.27 15.12 5.07
N THR A 98 -3.04 15.99 5.73
CA THR A 98 -3.85 15.60 6.90
C THR A 98 -4.99 14.67 6.49
N LEU A 99 -5.67 14.96 5.38
CA LEU A 99 -6.71 14.10 4.80
C LEU A 99 -6.15 12.73 4.42
N GLY A 100 -4.98 12.69 3.76
CA GLY A 100 -4.29 11.44 3.45
C GLY A 100 -4.02 10.59 4.69
N SER A 101 -3.47 11.20 5.75
CA SER A 101 -3.20 10.48 7.01
C SER A 101 -4.46 10.04 7.75
N LEU A 102 -5.55 10.81 7.68
CA LEU A 102 -6.84 10.41 8.25
C LEU A 102 -7.49 9.27 7.46
N ASN A 103 -7.42 9.30 6.13
CA ASN A 103 -7.90 8.22 5.27
C ASN A 103 -7.11 6.94 5.51
N GLU A 104 -5.79 7.03 5.66
CA GLU A 104 -4.92 5.90 6.02
C GLU A 104 -5.32 5.28 7.36
N LYS A 105 -5.49 6.10 8.41
CA LYS A 105 -5.96 5.63 9.73
C LYS A 105 -7.34 5.00 9.71
N GLN A 106 -8.20 5.43 8.79
CA GLN A 106 -9.54 4.90 8.60
C GLN A 106 -9.55 3.60 7.76
N GLY A 107 -8.44 3.24 7.12
CA GLY A 107 -8.34 2.10 6.20
C GLY A 107 -8.78 2.40 4.76
N LEU A 108 -9.05 3.67 4.42
CA LEU A 108 -9.45 4.09 3.08
C LEU A 108 -8.21 4.34 2.20
N ILE A 109 -7.48 3.26 1.87
CA ILE A 109 -6.15 3.32 1.21
C ILE A 109 -6.21 4.09 -0.11
N GLY A 110 -7.15 3.79 -1.01
CA GLY A 110 -7.26 4.49 -2.30
C GLY A 110 -7.47 6.01 -2.16
N ASN A 111 -8.28 6.44 -1.18
CA ASN A 111 -8.48 7.86 -0.89
C ASN A 111 -7.22 8.51 -0.28
N ALA A 112 -6.48 7.76 0.54
CA ALA A 112 -5.22 8.23 1.09
C ALA A 112 -4.17 8.45 -0.01
N LEU A 113 -4.04 7.48 -0.92
CA LEU A 113 -3.13 7.55 -2.05
C LEU A 113 -3.47 8.70 -3.00
N ALA A 114 -4.75 8.97 -3.27
CA ALA A 114 -5.17 10.09 -4.09
C ALA A 114 -4.75 11.46 -3.49
N GLU A 115 -4.97 11.66 -2.19
CA GLU A 115 -4.57 12.89 -1.49
C GLU A 115 -3.04 13.03 -1.41
N TYR A 116 -2.33 11.95 -1.12
CA TYR A 116 -0.87 11.96 -1.13
C TYR A 116 -0.31 12.23 -2.52
N LYS A 117 -0.88 11.62 -3.57
CA LYS A 117 -0.47 11.86 -4.95
C LYS A 117 -0.63 13.34 -5.34
N PHE A 118 -1.75 13.97 -4.97
CA PHE A 118 -1.94 15.40 -5.22
C PHE A 118 -0.81 16.25 -4.63
N VAL A 119 -0.39 15.94 -3.40
CA VAL A 119 0.71 16.64 -2.73
C VAL A 119 2.07 16.30 -3.37
N PHE A 120 2.30 15.03 -3.69
CA PHE A 120 3.50 14.56 -4.38
C PHE A 120 3.70 15.31 -5.70
N ASP A 121 2.67 15.34 -6.55
CA ASP A 121 2.67 16.01 -7.84
C ASP A 121 3.04 17.49 -7.72
N HIS A 122 2.55 18.16 -6.67
CA HIS A 122 2.90 19.55 -6.40
C HIS A 122 4.38 19.71 -6.03
N TYR A 123 4.92 18.84 -5.17
CA TYR A 123 6.34 18.87 -4.81
C TYR A 123 7.26 18.48 -5.97
N GLU A 124 6.86 17.52 -6.81
CA GLU A 124 7.61 17.12 -7.99
C GLU A 124 7.71 18.29 -8.99
N ARG A 125 6.59 18.94 -9.33
CA ARG A 125 6.58 20.13 -10.22
C ARG A 125 7.40 21.29 -9.65
N SER A 126 7.48 21.38 -8.31
CA SER A 126 8.26 22.40 -7.62
C SER A 126 9.74 22.04 -7.44
N ASN A 127 10.19 20.88 -7.94
CA ASN A 127 11.54 20.31 -7.72
C ASN A 127 11.92 20.18 -6.23
N ARG A 128 10.93 20.04 -5.35
CA ARG A 128 11.12 19.83 -3.90
C ARG A 128 11.24 18.33 -3.60
N PHE A 129 12.30 17.71 -4.09
CA PHE A 129 12.45 16.26 -4.07
C PHE A 129 12.48 15.65 -2.65
N MET A 130 13.07 16.34 -1.67
CA MET A 130 13.08 15.85 -0.27
C MET A 130 11.68 15.74 0.32
N ASP A 131 10.81 16.73 0.06
CA ASP A 131 9.43 16.70 0.54
C ASP A 131 8.62 15.65 -0.23
N ALA A 132 8.87 15.51 -1.54
CA ALA A 132 8.26 14.47 -2.37
C ALA A 132 8.61 13.05 -1.87
N VAL A 133 9.86 12.82 -1.45
CA VAL A 133 10.29 11.55 -0.82
C VAL A 133 9.47 11.27 0.44
N ALA A 134 9.30 12.25 1.33
CA ALA A 134 8.53 12.07 2.55
C ALA A 134 7.05 11.71 2.28
N VAL A 135 6.47 12.21 1.19
CA VAL A 135 5.11 11.83 0.77
C VAL A 135 5.06 10.42 0.20
N LEU A 136 6.01 10.05 -0.66
CA LEU A 136 6.10 8.70 -1.21
C LEU A 136 6.34 7.63 -0.13
N GLU A 137 7.10 7.97 0.92
CA GLU A 137 7.27 7.09 2.09
C GLU A 137 5.94 6.83 2.81
N LYS A 138 5.07 7.84 2.93
CA LYS A 138 3.72 7.65 3.48
C LYS A 138 2.84 6.82 2.56
N MET A 139 2.93 7.03 1.25
CA MET A 139 2.21 6.23 0.27
C MET A 139 2.62 4.75 0.35
N LEU A 140 3.91 4.47 0.44
CA LEU A 140 4.44 3.11 0.59
C LEU A 140 4.13 2.51 1.97
N ALA A 141 3.98 3.34 3.01
CA ALA A 141 3.54 2.86 4.32
C ALA A 141 2.07 2.42 4.32
N ALA A 142 1.22 3.13 3.57
CA ALA A 142 -0.19 2.81 3.38
C ALA A 142 -0.39 1.56 2.50
N ASP A 143 0.40 1.41 1.44
CA ASP A 143 0.42 0.24 0.56
C ASP A 143 1.85 -0.26 0.35
N ARG A 144 2.23 -1.29 1.11
CA ARG A 144 3.61 -1.80 1.19
C ARG A 144 4.04 -2.63 -0.01
N ASP A 145 3.07 -3.23 -0.70
CA ASP A 145 3.29 -4.18 -1.79
C ASP A 145 3.26 -3.50 -3.17
N ASN A 146 3.00 -2.19 -3.18
CA ASN A 146 2.95 -1.37 -4.38
C ASN A 146 4.34 -1.13 -5.00
N LEU A 147 4.62 -1.88 -6.06
CA LEU A 147 5.90 -1.81 -6.78
C LEU A 147 6.08 -0.47 -7.52
N ASN A 148 4.98 0.15 -7.96
CA ASN A 148 5.02 1.42 -8.69
C ASN A 148 5.44 2.58 -7.76
N ILE A 149 4.88 2.62 -6.54
CA ILE A 149 5.28 3.60 -5.52
C ILE A 149 6.75 3.41 -5.14
N ARG A 150 7.20 2.15 -4.95
CA ARG A 150 8.61 1.85 -4.65
C ARG A 150 9.55 2.29 -5.77
N LEU A 151 9.18 2.06 -7.03
CA LEU A 151 9.93 2.54 -8.19
C LEU A 151 10.03 4.08 -8.20
N LYS A 152 8.91 4.78 -8.03
CA LYS A 152 8.88 6.25 -8.01
C LYS A 152 9.68 6.82 -6.84
N LEU A 153 9.66 6.16 -5.68
CA LEU A 153 10.47 6.51 -4.52
C LEU A 153 11.97 6.39 -4.83
N ALA A 154 12.41 5.30 -5.45
CA ALA A 154 13.81 5.10 -5.84
C ALA A 154 14.29 6.20 -6.80
N GLU A 155 13.48 6.54 -7.81
CA GLU A 155 13.78 7.63 -8.75
C GLU A 155 13.86 9.00 -8.08
N THR A 156 12.91 9.28 -7.20
CA THR A 156 12.83 10.57 -6.50
C THR A 156 13.99 10.71 -5.51
N ARG A 157 14.37 9.65 -4.80
CA ARG A 157 15.55 9.62 -3.92
C ARG A 157 16.84 9.83 -4.71
N HIS A 158 16.96 9.23 -5.90
CA HIS A 158 18.10 9.48 -6.79
C HIS A 158 18.16 10.96 -7.22
N ARG A 159 17.02 11.56 -7.64
CA ARG A 159 16.92 13.00 -7.97
C ARG A 159 17.20 13.90 -6.76
N ALA A 160 16.86 13.46 -5.55
CA ALA A 160 17.17 14.14 -4.29
C ALA A 160 18.64 13.98 -3.84
N ASN A 161 19.48 13.29 -4.62
CA ASN A 161 20.88 12.98 -4.30
C ASN A 161 21.06 12.07 -3.05
N LEU A 162 20.02 11.28 -2.73
CA LEU A 162 20.06 10.21 -1.72
C LEU A 162 20.44 8.89 -2.41
N ILE A 163 21.69 8.81 -2.87
CA ILE A 163 22.18 7.75 -3.77
C ILE A 163 22.11 6.36 -3.11
N ASP A 164 22.48 6.25 -1.84
CA ASP A 164 22.50 4.96 -1.13
C ASP A 164 21.08 4.43 -0.87
N ASP A 165 20.15 5.31 -0.49
CA ASP A 165 18.75 4.96 -0.24
C ASP A 165 18.06 4.56 -1.56
N ALA A 166 18.30 5.32 -2.63
CA ALA A 166 17.80 4.99 -3.97
C ALA A 166 18.30 3.62 -4.44
N TYR A 167 19.60 3.35 -4.24
CA TYR A 167 20.17 2.05 -4.56
C TYR A 167 19.51 0.92 -3.77
N HIS A 168 19.28 1.13 -2.47
CA HIS A 168 18.57 0.17 -1.63
C HIS A 168 17.18 -0.14 -2.21
N ASP A 169 16.35 0.87 -2.47
CA ASP A 169 14.99 0.68 -2.99
C ASP A 169 14.97 -0.06 -4.33
N TYR A 170 15.87 0.29 -5.25
CA TYR A 170 15.98 -0.40 -6.52
C TYR A 170 16.35 -1.88 -6.35
N THR A 171 17.24 -2.21 -5.41
CA THR A 171 17.60 -3.60 -5.14
C THR A 171 16.48 -4.40 -4.47
N GLU A 172 15.69 -3.76 -3.60
CA GLU A 172 14.48 -4.35 -3.02
C GLU A 172 13.44 -4.62 -4.11
N LEU A 173 13.16 -3.63 -4.97
CA LEU A 173 12.26 -3.76 -6.11
C LEU A 173 12.69 -4.90 -7.05
N ALA A 174 13.98 -4.99 -7.38
CA ALA A 174 14.52 -6.07 -8.20
C ALA A 174 14.31 -7.45 -7.53
N ARG A 175 14.46 -7.54 -6.20
CA ARG A 175 14.23 -8.79 -5.47
C ARG A 175 12.76 -9.21 -5.51
N GLU A 176 11.86 -8.27 -5.32
CA GLU A 176 10.41 -8.53 -5.34
C GLU A 176 9.93 -8.93 -6.73
N LEU A 177 10.34 -8.22 -7.79
CA LEU A 177 10.02 -8.58 -9.18
C LEU A 177 10.49 -9.99 -9.52
N ARG A 178 11.70 -10.35 -9.08
CA ARG A 178 12.23 -11.71 -9.24
C ARG A 178 11.41 -12.75 -8.48
N SER A 179 10.97 -12.43 -7.27
CA SER A 179 10.13 -13.32 -6.46
C SER A 179 8.75 -13.56 -7.08
N LYS A 180 8.18 -12.54 -7.74
CA LYS A 180 6.91 -12.62 -8.48
C LYS A 180 7.07 -13.27 -9.86
N GLY A 181 8.31 -13.49 -10.32
CA GLY A 181 8.60 -14.14 -11.60
C GLY A 181 8.54 -13.23 -12.83
N ASP A 182 8.40 -11.92 -12.66
CA ASP A 182 8.41 -10.96 -13.78
C ASP A 182 9.85 -10.69 -14.23
N ASN A 183 10.35 -11.60 -15.07
CA ASN A 183 11.71 -11.56 -15.59
C ASN A 183 11.95 -10.37 -16.54
N ALA A 184 10.90 -9.83 -17.17
CA ALA A 184 11.02 -8.71 -18.10
C ALA A 184 11.19 -7.40 -17.34
N ALA A 185 10.32 -7.13 -16.36
CA ALA A 185 10.46 -5.99 -15.47
C ALA A 185 11.75 -6.04 -14.66
N TYR A 186 12.11 -7.22 -14.13
CA TYR A 186 13.36 -7.43 -13.42
C TYR A 186 14.59 -7.04 -14.26
N ALA A 187 14.63 -7.45 -15.53
CA ALA A 187 15.73 -7.11 -16.43
C ALA A 187 15.85 -5.60 -16.64
N ARG A 188 14.72 -4.91 -16.87
CA ARG A 188 14.68 -3.44 -17.01
C ARG A 188 15.21 -2.73 -15.76
N VAL A 189 14.77 -3.14 -14.57
CA VAL A 189 15.28 -2.57 -13.30
C VAL A 189 16.77 -2.82 -13.13
N CYS A 190 17.27 -4.03 -13.45
CA CYS A 190 18.70 -4.33 -13.39
C CYS A 190 19.52 -3.46 -14.34
N GLU A 191 19.05 -3.21 -15.57
CA GLU A 191 19.70 -2.31 -16.53
C GLU A 191 19.73 -0.87 -16.01
N ARG A 192 18.63 -0.41 -15.40
CA ARG A 192 18.58 0.92 -14.77
C ARG A 192 19.58 1.05 -13.62
N ILE A 193 19.63 0.07 -12.73
CA ILE A 193 20.60 0.04 -11.63
C ILE A 193 22.03 0.07 -12.18
N ALA A 194 22.30 -0.71 -13.24
CA ALA A 194 23.63 -0.75 -13.83
C ALA A 194 24.05 0.59 -14.45
N SER A 195 23.10 1.32 -15.03
CA SER A 195 23.32 2.66 -15.60
C SER A 195 23.52 3.73 -14.53
N LEU A 196 22.69 3.74 -13.49
CA LEU A 196 22.71 4.76 -12.43
C LEU A 196 23.83 4.54 -11.39
N PHE A 197 24.21 3.29 -11.13
CA PHE A 197 25.17 2.92 -10.08
C PHE A 197 26.34 2.08 -10.62
N PRO A 198 27.13 2.60 -11.58
CA PRO A 198 28.22 1.84 -12.20
C PRO A 198 29.32 1.42 -11.20
N ASP A 199 29.43 2.13 -10.07
CA ASP A 199 30.39 1.83 -9.01
C ASP A 199 30.01 0.60 -8.16
N ARG A 200 28.74 0.16 -8.21
CA ARG A 200 28.22 -0.98 -7.43
C ARG A 200 28.51 -2.32 -8.11
N LYS A 201 29.80 -2.64 -8.23
CA LYS A 201 30.33 -3.81 -8.96
C LYS A 201 29.73 -5.16 -8.51
N ASP A 202 29.49 -5.36 -7.21
CA ASP A 202 28.96 -6.63 -6.68
C ASP A 202 27.56 -6.94 -7.22
N PHE A 203 26.73 -5.92 -7.38
CA PHE A 203 25.41 -6.07 -8.00
C PHE A 203 25.53 -6.34 -9.49
N LEU A 204 26.40 -5.61 -10.21
CA LEU A 204 26.65 -5.86 -11.63
C LEU A 204 27.10 -7.30 -11.90
N LEU A 205 27.94 -7.86 -11.03
CA LEU A 205 28.33 -9.27 -11.09
C LEU A 205 27.13 -10.21 -10.90
N THR A 206 26.23 -9.87 -9.98
CA THR A 206 25.00 -10.63 -9.75
C THR A 206 24.05 -10.55 -10.95
N VAL A 207 23.93 -9.38 -11.59
CA VAL A 207 23.16 -9.22 -12.84
C VAL A 207 23.75 -10.08 -13.96
N ALA A 208 25.07 -10.01 -14.17
CA ALA A 208 25.75 -10.81 -15.18
C ALA A 208 25.58 -12.32 -14.95
N GLU A 209 25.72 -12.77 -13.69
CA GLU A 209 25.49 -14.16 -13.28
C GLU A 209 24.06 -14.63 -13.61
N ASN A 210 23.05 -13.81 -13.32
CA ASN A 210 21.67 -14.11 -13.66
C ASN A 210 21.45 -14.14 -15.18
N GLN A 211 21.98 -13.17 -15.93
CA GLN A 211 21.87 -13.14 -17.39
C GLN A 211 22.49 -14.38 -18.05
N ILE A 212 23.63 -14.88 -17.55
CA ILE A 212 24.25 -16.11 -18.04
C ILE A 212 23.33 -17.30 -17.79
N ARG A 213 22.80 -17.43 -16.57
CA ARG A 213 21.90 -18.51 -16.18
C ARG A 213 20.60 -18.51 -16.98
N ASP A 214 20.06 -17.33 -17.30
CA ASP A 214 18.83 -17.16 -18.06
C ASP A 214 19.07 -17.27 -19.59
N GLY A 215 20.27 -17.70 -20.02
CA GLY A 215 20.63 -17.91 -21.43
C GLY A 215 20.96 -16.64 -22.22
N LYS A 216 20.96 -15.47 -21.57
CA LYS A 216 21.28 -14.15 -22.17
C LYS A 216 22.77 -13.80 -22.00
N ALA A 217 23.65 -14.77 -22.15
CA ALA A 217 25.10 -14.61 -21.91
C ALA A 217 25.75 -13.53 -22.78
N THR A 218 25.22 -13.26 -23.98
CA THR A 218 25.71 -12.20 -24.88
C THR A 218 25.58 -10.80 -24.27
N ALA A 219 24.54 -10.54 -23.47
CA ALA A 219 24.32 -9.28 -22.78
C ALA A 219 25.28 -9.07 -21.59
N ALA A 220 25.70 -10.17 -20.94
CA ALA A 220 26.60 -10.13 -19.79
C ALA A 220 28.06 -9.82 -20.17
N ILE A 221 28.50 -10.22 -21.36
CA ILE A 221 29.90 -10.06 -21.83
C ILE A 221 30.41 -8.61 -21.79
N PRO A 222 29.73 -7.59 -22.36
CA PRO A 222 30.23 -6.21 -22.33
C PRO A 222 30.37 -5.69 -20.89
N LEU A 223 29.39 -5.97 -20.03
CA LEU A 223 29.41 -5.60 -18.62
C LEU A 223 30.59 -6.24 -17.88
N LEU A 224 30.81 -7.55 -18.06
CA LEU A 224 31.92 -8.27 -17.45
C LEU A 224 33.28 -7.77 -17.95
N LYS A 225 33.40 -7.45 -19.25
CA LYS A 225 34.63 -6.86 -19.81
C LYS A 225 34.94 -5.49 -19.20
N GLN A 226 33.92 -4.66 -18.97
CA GLN A 226 34.07 -3.38 -18.29
C GLN A 226 34.57 -3.59 -16.85
N ILE A 227 33.93 -4.48 -16.08
CA ILE A 227 34.32 -4.77 -14.69
C ILE A 227 35.76 -5.30 -14.63
N VAL A 228 36.16 -6.21 -15.52
CA VAL A 228 37.54 -6.74 -15.59
C VAL A 228 38.55 -5.65 -16.01
N GLY A 229 38.12 -4.69 -16.83
CA GLY A 229 38.92 -3.51 -17.19
C GLY A 229 39.21 -2.62 -15.99
N ASP A 230 38.17 -2.32 -15.20
CA ASP A 230 38.21 -1.45 -14.03
C ASP A 230 38.89 -2.12 -12.82
N ASP A 231 38.58 -3.39 -12.58
CA ASP A 231 39.19 -4.22 -11.55
C ASP A 231 39.80 -5.49 -12.14
N ARG A 232 41.08 -5.37 -12.49
CA ARG A 232 41.86 -6.43 -13.12
C ARG A 232 42.11 -7.62 -12.20
N TRP A 233 41.82 -7.53 -10.91
CA TRP A 233 42.06 -8.57 -9.90
C TRP A 233 40.78 -9.17 -9.35
N ASN A 234 39.61 -8.91 -9.96
CA ASN A 234 38.36 -9.53 -9.54
C ASN A 234 38.24 -10.96 -10.12
N PRO A 235 38.41 -12.03 -9.32
CA PRO A 235 38.34 -13.39 -9.83
C PRO A 235 36.93 -13.75 -10.28
N LYS A 236 35.90 -13.31 -9.55
CA LYS A 236 34.49 -13.59 -9.88
C LYS A 236 34.12 -13.06 -11.26
N ALA A 237 34.53 -11.83 -11.59
CA ALA A 237 34.30 -11.23 -12.91
C ALA A 237 34.94 -12.05 -14.05
N LEU A 238 36.17 -12.53 -13.83
CA LEU A 238 36.90 -13.33 -14.83
C LEU A 238 36.27 -14.73 -15.02
N TYR A 239 35.81 -15.37 -13.94
CA TYR A 239 35.10 -16.65 -14.03
C TYR A 239 33.75 -16.50 -14.74
N LEU A 240 32.95 -15.49 -14.38
CA LEU A 240 31.70 -15.20 -15.07
C LEU A 240 31.92 -14.87 -16.55
N LEU A 241 33.02 -14.20 -16.91
CA LEU A 241 33.36 -13.94 -18.31
C LEU A 241 33.68 -15.24 -19.06
N ALA A 242 34.37 -16.18 -18.42
CA ALA A 242 34.65 -17.48 -19.00
C ALA A 242 33.35 -18.30 -19.17
N ASP A 243 32.45 -18.25 -18.19
CA ASP A 243 31.15 -18.95 -18.25
C ASP A 243 30.23 -18.36 -19.33
N ALA A 244 30.17 -17.02 -19.44
CA ALA A 244 29.46 -16.35 -20.52
C ALA A 244 30.03 -16.74 -21.90
N ALA A 245 31.36 -16.77 -22.04
CA ALA A 245 32.01 -17.17 -23.29
C ALA A 245 31.72 -18.63 -23.68
N ARG A 246 31.65 -19.54 -22.70
CA ARG A 246 31.23 -20.93 -22.92
C ARG A 246 29.78 -21.03 -23.39
N ALA A 247 28.88 -20.28 -22.75
CA ALA A 247 27.47 -20.27 -23.12
C ALA A 247 27.23 -19.76 -24.55
N VAL A 248 28.07 -18.84 -25.03
CA VAL A 248 28.04 -18.34 -26.42
C VAL A 248 28.84 -19.23 -27.39
N ALA A 249 29.50 -20.29 -26.90
CA ALA A 249 30.35 -21.19 -27.67
C ALA A 249 31.51 -20.49 -28.42
N ASP A 250 32.13 -19.47 -27.81
CA ASP A 250 33.33 -18.79 -28.32
C ASP A 250 34.61 -19.35 -27.66
N PRO A 251 35.30 -20.36 -28.25
CA PRO A 251 36.47 -21.00 -27.65
C PRO A 251 37.65 -20.05 -27.46
N ALA A 252 37.82 -19.06 -28.34
CA ALA A 252 38.90 -18.08 -28.25
C ALA A 252 38.70 -17.16 -27.03
N MET A 253 37.46 -16.75 -26.77
CA MET A 253 37.14 -15.94 -25.58
C MET A 253 37.26 -16.75 -24.29
N VAL A 254 36.84 -18.03 -24.28
CA VAL A 254 37.02 -18.93 -23.13
C VAL A 254 38.50 -19.09 -22.78
N LYS A 255 39.32 -19.40 -23.79
CA LYS A 255 40.78 -19.50 -23.65
C LYS A 255 41.38 -18.20 -23.15
N GLY A 256 40.97 -17.07 -23.71
CA GLY A 256 41.41 -15.74 -23.29
C GLY A 256 41.09 -15.44 -21.83
N ALA A 257 39.87 -15.72 -21.38
CA ALA A 257 39.43 -15.48 -20.00
C ALA A 257 40.21 -16.35 -19.01
N TYR A 258 40.36 -17.65 -19.26
CA TYR A 258 41.16 -18.52 -18.40
C TYR A 258 42.65 -18.21 -18.41
N GLY A 259 43.22 -17.87 -19.56
CA GLY A 259 44.62 -17.43 -19.65
C GLY A 259 44.87 -16.17 -18.82
N GLN A 260 43.89 -15.26 -18.78
CA GLN A 260 43.93 -14.08 -17.93
C GLN A 260 43.88 -14.40 -16.43
N ILE A 261 43.14 -15.43 -16.01
CA ILE A 261 43.11 -15.90 -14.62
C ILE A 261 44.44 -16.53 -14.26
N ILE A 262 44.95 -17.49 -15.04
CA ILE A 262 46.20 -18.21 -14.79
C ILE A 262 47.39 -17.25 -14.67
N LYS A 263 47.43 -16.21 -15.52
CA LYS A 263 48.50 -15.20 -15.48
C LYS A 263 48.51 -14.39 -14.18
N ARG A 264 47.35 -14.18 -13.55
CA ARG A 264 47.18 -13.32 -12.36
C ARG A 264 47.17 -14.11 -11.06
N PHE A 265 46.58 -15.30 -11.10
CA PHE A 265 46.41 -16.23 -10.00
C PHE A 265 47.06 -17.57 -10.37
N PRO A 266 48.41 -17.63 -10.41
CA PRO A 266 49.12 -18.89 -10.62
C PRO A 266 48.79 -19.84 -9.45
N GLY A 267 48.14 -20.96 -9.77
CA GLY A 267 47.67 -21.94 -8.78
C GLY A 267 46.15 -22.18 -8.77
N GLU A 268 45.36 -21.39 -9.51
CA GLU A 268 43.91 -21.60 -9.61
C GLU A 268 43.56 -22.82 -10.48
N ILE A 269 43.39 -23.97 -9.82
CA ILE A 269 43.17 -25.28 -10.45
C ILE A 269 41.96 -25.26 -11.39
N THR A 270 40.86 -24.63 -10.98
CA THR A 270 39.63 -24.55 -11.79
C THR A 270 39.85 -23.81 -13.12
N ALA A 271 40.67 -22.75 -13.10
CA ALA A 271 41.00 -22.00 -14.30
C ALA A 271 41.92 -22.79 -15.23
N ILE A 272 42.89 -23.50 -14.67
CA ILE A 272 43.79 -24.40 -15.42
C ILE A 272 42.99 -25.51 -16.09
N LYS A 273 42.07 -26.16 -15.37
CA LYS A 273 41.13 -27.15 -15.90
C LYS A 273 40.35 -26.59 -17.10
N GLY A 274 39.72 -25.42 -16.90
CA GLY A 274 38.95 -24.74 -17.94
C GLY A 274 39.76 -24.40 -19.19
N PHE A 275 41.00 -23.93 -19.01
CA PHE A 275 41.93 -23.64 -20.10
C PHE A 275 42.31 -24.91 -20.88
N LEU A 276 42.67 -25.99 -20.19
CA LEU A 276 43.04 -27.25 -20.82
C LEU A 276 41.87 -27.88 -21.60
N PHE A 277 40.65 -27.81 -21.07
CA PHE A 277 39.47 -28.23 -21.81
C PHE A 277 39.27 -27.42 -23.10
N SER A 278 39.48 -26.10 -23.07
CA SER A 278 39.40 -25.27 -24.29
C SER A 278 40.46 -25.66 -25.33
N LEU A 279 41.70 -25.93 -24.91
CA LEU A 279 42.77 -26.39 -25.80
C LEU A 279 42.51 -27.79 -26.37
N LYS A 280 41.91 -28.67 -25.59
CA LYS A 280 41.50 -30.00 -26.04
C LYS A 280 40.45 -29.90 -27.15
N ALA A 281 39.46 -29.02 -26.98
CA ALA A 281 38.45 -28.77 -28.01
C ALA A 281 39.03 -28.17 -29.30
N GLU A 282 40.07 -27.31 -29.19
CA GLU A 282 40.82 -26.78 -30.34
C GLU A 282 41.79 -27.79 -30.98
N GLY A 283 42.08 -28.92 -30.32
CA GLY A 283 43.07 -29.91 -30.77
C GLY A 283 44.53 -29.45 -30.66
N ASN A 284 44.81 -28.38 -29.90
CA ASN A 284 46.15 -27.79 -29.78
C ASN A 284 46.96 -28.44 -28.64
N VAL A 285 47.48 -29.64 -28.93
CA VAL A 285 48.23 -30.47 -27.98
C VAL A 285 49.55 -29.82 -27.54
N ASP A 286 50.26 -29.15 -28.44
CA ASP A 286 51.57 -28.52 -28.15
C ASP A 286 51.47 -27.40 -27.11
N GLU A 287 50.40 -26.59 -27.18
CA GLU A 287 50.15 -25.54 -26.18
C GLU A 287 49.67 -26.14 -24.85
N ALA A 288 48.83 -27.17 -24.90
CA ALA A 288 48.33 -27.84 -23.70
C ALA A 288 49.46 -28.47 -22.89
N VAL A 289 50.39 -29.16 -23.54
CA VAL A 289 51.53 -29.80 -22.89
C VAL A 289 52.51 -28.77 -22.31
N ARG A 290 52.66 -27.61 -22.95
CA ARG A 290 53.45 -26.49 -22.40
C ARG A 290 52.85 -25.95 -21.11
N VAL A 291 51.53 -25.75 -21.08
CA VAL A 291 50.83 -25.29 -19.86
C VAL A 291 50.88 -26.35 -18.78
N LEU A 292 50.61 -27.62 -19.10
CA LEU A 292 50.70 -28.72 -18.14
C LEU A 292 52.09 -28.79 -17.49
N ARG A 293 53.18 -28.69 -18.27
CA ARG A 293 54.55 -28.66 -17.72
C ARG A 293 54.83 -27.49 -16.78
N HIS A 294 54.19 -26.35 -17.00
CA HIS A 294 54.38 -25.18 -16.14
C HIS A 294 53.66 -25.36 -14.80
N VAL A 295 52.49 -25.99 -14.80
CA VAL A 295 51.62 -26.16 -13.63
C VAL A 295 51.88 -27.49 -12.88
N GLU A 296 52.49 -28.47 -13.55
CA GLU A 296 52.89 -29.79 -13.02
C GLU A 296 53.43 -29.72 -11.56
N PRO A 297 54.41 -28.86 -11.21
CA PRO A 297 54.97 -28.84 -9.85
C PRO A 297 53.96 -28.48 -8.74
N GLU A 298 52.97 -27.66 -9.06
CA GLU A 298 51.91 -27.24 -8.13
C GLU A 298 50.82 -28.31 -8.03
N LEU A 299 50.39 -28.86 -9.18
CA LEU A 299 49.33 -29.86 -9.25
C LEU A 299 49.74 -31.24 -8.73
N ILE A 300 51.02 -31.64 -8.85
CA ILE A 300 51.51 -32.91 -8.28
C ILE A 300 51.28 -32.99 -6.77
N ARG A 301 51.35 -31.86 -6.05
CA ARG A 301 51.13 -31.81 -4.60
C ARG A 301 49.66 -31.69 -4.22
N ALA A 302 48.86 -31.06 -5.06
CA ALA A 302 47.46 -30.74 -4.78
C ALA A 302 46.48 -31.82 -5.28
N GLU A 303 46.56 -32.18 -6.56
CA GLU A 303 45.64 -33.11 -7.23
C GLU A 303 46.37 -33.94 -8.33
N PRO A 304 47.17 -34.95 -7.96
CA PRO A 304 47.94 -35.75 -8.93
C PRO A 304 47.06 -36.58 -9.86
N GLU A 305 45.91 -37.07 -9.39
CA GLU A 305 44.94 -37.84 -10.17
C GLU A 305 44.35 -37.01 -11.33
N THR A 306 43.95 -35.77 -11.03
CA THR A 306 43.42 -34.84 -12.04
C THR A 306 44.48 -34.54 -13.11
N LEU A 307 45.73 -34.35 -12.69
CA LEU A 307 46.83 -34.09 -13.61
C LEU A 307 47.08 -35.29 -14.53
N GLU A 308 47.05 -36.52 -14.00
CA GLU A 308 47.15 -37.75 -14.81
C GLU A 308 46.01 -37.83 -15.83
N GLN A 309 44.76 -37.57 -15.41
CA GLN A 309 43.61 -37.56 -16.32
C GLN A 309 43.78 -36.58 -17.49
N PHE A 310 44.33 -35.38 -17.27
CA PHE A 310 44.60 -34.46 -18.37
C PHE A 310 45.62 -35.02 -19.35
N TYR A 311 46.76 -35.52 -18.86
CA TYR A 311 47.77 -36.13 -19.72
C TYR A 311 47.24 -37.32 -20.52
N LEU A 312 46.43 -38.18 -19.91
CA LEU A 312 45.75 -39.28 -20.60
C LEU A 312 44.80 -38.75 -21.69
N SER A 313 44.01 -37.71 -21.37
CA SER A 313 43.05 -37.14 -22.31
C SER A 313 43.70 -36.47 -23.55
N PHE A 314 44.94 -35.99 -23.43
CA PHE A 314 45.73 -35.49 -24.55
C PHE A 314 46.50 -36.61 -25.27
N ARG A 315 46.84 -37.70 -24.57
CA ARG A 315 47.41 -38.91 -25.20
C ARG A 315 46.43 -39.53 -26.18
N ASP A 316 45.13 -39.49 -25.89
CA ASP A 316 44.10 -39.98 -26.81
C ASP A 316 44.09 -39.19 -28.14
N LEU A 317 44.44 -37.90 -28.09
CA LEU A 317 44.55 -37.03 -29.28
C LEU A 317 45.91 -37.16 -29.97
N SER A 318 46.99 -37.41 -29.22
CA SER A 318 48.34 -37.58 -29.75
C SER A 318 49.09 -38.67 -28.96
N PRO A 319 48.97 -39.95 -29.38
CA PRO A 319 49.50 -41.10 -28.63
C PRO A 319 51.02 -41.07 -28.43
N ASP A 320 51.74 -40.55 -29.42
CA ASP A 320 53.22 -40.58 -29.47
C ASP A 320 53.87 -39.27 -29.03
N HIS A 321 53.12 -38.34 -28.44
CA HIS A 321 53.68 -37.04 -28.06
C HIS A 321 54.68 -37.19 -26.89
N PRO A 322 55.98 -36.90 -27.09
CA PRO A 322 57.05 -37.28 -26.15
C PRO A 322 56.87 -36.64 -24.77
N ALA A 323 56.46 -35.38 -24.73
CA ALA A 323 56.27 -34.65 -23.48
C ALA A 323 55.02 -35.10 -22.68
N ILE A 324 54.07 -35.82 -23.29
CA ILE A 324 52.93 -36.45 -22.59
C ILE A 324 53.41 -37.70 -21.87
N VAL A 325 54.16 -38.56 -22.57
CA VAL A 325 54.73 -39.79 -22.00
C VAL A 325 55.66 -39.46 -20.83
N GLU A 326 56.54 -38.47 -20.98
CA GLU A 326 57.42 -38.01 -19.90
C GLU A 326 56.64 -37.39 -18.72
N GLY A 327 55.50 -36.74 -18.96
CA GLY A 327 54.63 -36.20 -17.92
C GLY A 327 53.99 -37.30 -17.08
N LEU A 328 53.38 -38.29 -17.73
CA LEU A 328 52.78 -39.45 -17.06
C LEU A 328 53.80 -40.24 -16.21
N GLN A 329 55.02 -40.43 -16.72
CA GLN A 329 56.09 -41.08 -15.96
C GLN A 329 56.47 -40.30 -14.69
N ARG A 330 56.54 -38.96 -14.76
CA ARG A 330 56.88 -38.10 -13.62
C ARG A 330 55.78 -38.11 -12.55
N ILE A 331 54.51 -38.13 -12.95
CA ILE A 331 53.37 -38.22 -12.02
C ILE A 331 53.37 -39.57 -11.30
N ARG A 332 53.58 -40.67 -12.04
CA ARG A 332 53.63 -42.03 -11.48
C ARG A 332 54.81 -42.23 -10.53
N GLY A 333 55.98 -41.70 -10.89
CA GLY A 333 57.15 -41.68 -10.01
C GLY A 333 56.94 -40.85 -8.73
N ALA A 334 56.20 -39.73 -8.81
CA ALA A 334 55.84 -38.94 -7.64
C ALA A 334 54.77 -39.61 -6.75
N ALA A 335 53.87 -40.42 -7.34
CA ALA A 335 52.87 -41.22 -6.64
C ALA A 335 53.44 -42.53 -6.04
N GLY A 336 54.72 -42.84 -6.25
CA GLY A 336 55.35 -44.07 -5.74
C GLY A 336 54.96 -45.35 -6.48
N ILE A 337 54.40 -45.23 -7.68
CA ILE A 337 54.03 -46.36 -8.54
C ILE A 337 55.15 -46.54 -9.58
N ASP A 338 56.16 -47.33 -9.22
CA ASP A 338 57.20 -47.79 -10.15
C ASP A 338 56.64 -48.92 -11.03
N GLU A 339 56.09 -48.60 -12.19
CA GLU A 339 56.06 -49.55 -13.31
C GLU A 339 56.56 -48.88 -14.62
N PRO A 340 57.47 -49.54 -15.36
CA PRO A 340 58.10 -48.96 -16.53
C PRO A 340 57.12 -48.86 -17.71
N ALA A 341 57.21 -47.73 -18.41
CA ALA A 341 56.55 -47.47 -19.68
C ALA A 341 57.07 -48.42 -20.77
N SER A 342 56.50 -49.61 -20.89
CA SER A 342 56.69 -50.51 -22.02
C SER A 342 55.64 -51.63 -21.97
N ALA A 343 54.42 -51.33 -22.40
CA ALA A 343 53.49 -52.34 -22.89
C ALA A 343 52.69 -51.73 -24.05
N THR A 344 53.32 -51.77 -25.22
CA THR A 344 52.62 -51.91 -26.49
C THR A 344 51.62 -53.06 -26.40
N GLU A 345 50.32 -52.79 -26.58
CA GLU A 345 49.40 -53.65 -27.33
C GLU A 345 48.11 -52.88 -27.68
N PRO A 346 47.64 -52.92 -28.93
CA PRO A 346 46.34 -52.39 -29.34
C PRO A 346 45.29 -53.49 -29.20
N ALA A 347 44.27 -53.30 -28.35
CA ALA A 347 43.11 -54.17 -28.29
C ALA A 347 41.91 -53.43 -28.89
N VAL A 348 41.66 -53.71 -30.16
CA VAL A 348 40.40 -53.48 -30.86
C VAL A 348 39.35 -54.35 -30.17
N GLU A 349 38.36 -53.75 -29.53
CA GLU A 349 37.15 -54.47 -29.13
C GLU A 349 35.93 -53.86 -29.81
N GLN A 350 35.16 -54.77 -30.41
CA GLN A 350 34.21 -54.59 -31.48
C GLN A 350 32.94 -53.87 -31.01
N VAL A 351 32.44 -52.98 -31.88
CA VAL A 351 31.06 -52.49 -31.86
C VAL A 351 30.14 -53.61 -32.36
N PRO A 352 29.04 -53.97 -31.66
CA PRO A 352 27.93 -54.63 -32.28
C PRO A 352 26.84 -53.64 -32.74
N GLU A 353 26.21 -54.08 -33.80
CA GLU A 353 25.34 -53.43 -34.77
C GLU A 353 23.89 -53.26 -34.29
N VAL A 354 23.28 -52.15 -34.74
CA VAL A 354 21.87 -51.81 -35.03
C VAL A 354 20.75 -52.73 -34.51
N VAL A 355 19.78 -52.13 -33.80
CA VAL A 355 18.36 -52.52 -33.80
C VAL A 355 17.50 -51.24 -33.73
N GLU A 356 16.76 -50.92 -34.80
CA GLU A 356 15.57 -50.04 -34.77
C GLU A 356 14.41 -50.77 -34.06
N PRO A 357 13.44 -50.07 -33.43
CA PRO A 357 12.23 -49.77 -34.20
C PRO A 357 11.44 -48.49 -33.82
N GLU A 358 10.65 -48.07 -34.82
CA GLU A 358 9.25 -47.57 -34.77
C GLU A 358 8.92 -46.14 -34.28
N GLU A 359 8.51 -45.34 -35.27
CA GLU A 359 7.68 -44.14 -35.16
C GLU A 359 6.27 -44.48 -34.65
N ALA A 360 5.74 -43.63 -33.77
CA ALA A 360 4.31 -43.55 -33.49
C ALA A 360 3.87 -42.09 -33.45
N ASP A 361 3.05 -41.74 -34.45
CA ASP A 361 2.21 -40.54 -34.53
C ASP A 361 1.37 -40.33 -33.26
N PHE A 362 1.35 -39.10 -32.73
CA PHE A 362 0.18 -38.60 -32.03
C PHE A 362 0.10 -37.07 -32.12
N ALA A 363 -0.86 -36.60 -32.92
CA ALA A 363 -1.32 -35.22 -32.94
C ALA A 363 -2.32 -34.98 -31.79
N PRO A 364 -2.33 -33.79 -31.17
CA PRO A 364 -3.52 -33.28 -30.52
C PRO A 364 -4.22 -32.22 -31.39
N GLN A 365 -5.53 -32.35 -31.49
CA GLN A 365 -6.47 -31.38 -32.04
C GLN A 365 -6.81 -30.28 -31.02
N PRO A 366 -7.36 -29.13 -31.46
CA PRO A 366 -7.62 -27.97 -30.61
C PRO A 366 -8.97 -28.09 -29.89
N GLU A 367 -9.04 -27.57 -28.67
CA GLU A 367 -10.31 -27.34 -27.96
C GLU A 367 -10.64 -25.84 -27.94
N GLU A 368 -11.95 -25.59 -28.02
CA GLU A 368 -12.61 -24.35 -28.36
C GLU A 368 -12.64 -23.33 -27.20
N ALA A 369 -12.72 -22.07 -27.59
CA ALA A 369 -12.84 -20.92 -26.71
C ALA A 369 -14.27 -20.75 -26.20
N ASP A 370 -14.42 -20.53 -24.89
CA ASP A 370 -15.62 -19.98 -24.29
C ASP A 370 -15.46 -18.47 -24.07
N SER A 371 -16.46 -17.72 -24.50
CA SER A 371 -16.57 -16.28 -24.42
C SER A 371 -17.05 -15.82 -23.05
N VAL A 372 -16.44 -14.77 -22.48
CA VAL A 372 -17.06 -13.93 -21.44
C VAL A 372 -16.87 -12.46 -21.81
N MET A 373 -17.95 -11.70 -21.58
CA MET A 373 -18.23 -10.35 -22.04
C MET A 373 -17.32 -9.30 -21.39
N GLU A 374 -16.87 -8.34 -22.20
CA GLU A 374 -16.24 -7.09 -21.75
C GLU A 374 -17.30 -6.12 -21.19
N GLU A 375 -17.10 -5.67 -19.96
CA GLU A 375 -17.68 -4.43 -19.42
C GLU A 375 -16.75 -3.25 -19.76
N PRO A 376 -17.29 -2.03 -19.97
CA PRO A 376 -16.48 -0.87 -20.36
C PRO A 376 -15.63 -0.36 -19.18
N PRO A 377 -14.38 0.09 -19.41
CA PRO A 377 -13.49 0.51 -18.34
C PRO A 377 -13.96 1.83 -17.72
N ALA A 378 -13.99 1.86 -16.39
CA ALA A 378 -13.91 3.09 -15.61
C ALA A 378 -12.54 3.73 -15.86
N GLU A 379 -12.46 5.06 -15.86
CA GLU A 379 -11.20 5.77 -16.09
C GLU A 379 -10.17 5.42 -15.00
N ASP A 380 -9.22 4.57 -15.39
CA ASP A 380 -8.13 4.07 -14.55
C ASP A 380 -7.34 5.23 -13.95
N ILE A 381 -7.20 5.18 -12.62
CA ILE A 381 -6.17 5.95 -11.93
C ILE A 381 -4.84 5.35 -12.43
N PRO A 382 -3.92 6.13 -13.05
CA PRO A 382 -2.75 5.59 -13.81
C PRO A 382 -1.69 4.78 -13.03
N TRP A 383 -2.00 4.31 -11.82
CA TRP A 383 -1.09 3.62 -10.91
C TRP A 383 -1.59 2.21 -10.57
N GLU A 384 -2.83 1.88 -10.96
CA GLU A 384 -3.42 0.56 -10.88
C GLU A 384 -3.39 -0.05 -12.28
N GLU A 385 -2.65 -1.16 -12.39
CA GLU A 385 -2.48 -2.05 -13.54
C GLU A 385 -1.42 -1.68 -14.60
N GLU A 386 -0.53 -2.66 -14.82
CA GLU A 386 0.79 -2.65 -15.48
C GLU A 386 1.88 -1.78 -14.83
N ILE A 387 2.98 -2.45 -14.45
CA ILE A 387 4.23 -1.75 -14.12
C ILE A 387 4.78 -1.20 -15.43
N ASP A 388 4.36 0.02 -15.82
CA ASP A 388 4.99 0.74 -16.91
C ASP A 388 6.37 1.21 -16.47
N ILE A 389 7.33 0.29 -16.50
CA ILE A 389 8.75 0.59 -16.39
C ILE A 389 9.23 1.18 -17.72
N SER A 390 8.63 2.29 -18.11
CA SER A 390 9.15 3.19 -19.13
C SER A 390 10.05 4.19 -18.40
N PHE A 391 11.36 3.90 -18.40
CA PHE A 391 12.31 4.89 -17.88
C PHE A 391 12.42 6.02 -18.90
N ASP A 392 11.92 7.21 -18.55
CA ASP A 392 12.18 8.40 -19.34
C ASP A 392 13.70 8.56 -19.53
N SER A 393 14.12 8.59 -20.79
CA SER A 393 15.52 8.78 -21.18
C SER A 393 15.90 10.25 -21.04
N ASP A 394 15.81 10.80 -19.83
CA ASP A 394 16.36 12.12 -19.54
C ASP A 394 17.87 12.01 -19.40
N GLY A 395 18.53 11.99 -20.56
CA GLY A 395 19.96 12.20 -20.69
C GLY A 395 20.31 13.61 -20.26
N ALA A 396 20.69 13.78 -18.99
CA ALA A 396 21.40 14.95 -18.51
C ALA A 396 22.72 15.08 -19.30
N SER A 397 22.68 15.90 -20.35
CA SER A 397 23.85 16.29 -21.12
C SER A 397 24.64 17.30 -20.30
N ILE A 398 25.59 16.81 -19.50
CA ILE A 398 26.63 17.65 -18.91
C ILE A 398 27.60 18.00 -20.05
N GLU A 399 27.44 19.18 -20.64
CA GLU A 399 28.39 19.74 -21.59
C GLU A 399 29.73 20.04 -20.90
N GLY A 400 30.62 19.05 -20.95
CA GLY A 400 32.04 19.19 -20.70
C GLY A 400 32.74 19.71 -21.95
N ASN A 401 32.95 21.01 -21.99
CA ASN A 401 33.74 21.76 -22.96
C ASN A 401 35.10 21.08 -23.28
N ARG A 402 35.35 20.71 -24.55
CA ARG A 402 36.71 20.52 -25.09
C ARG A 402 36.73 20.67 -26.62
N THR A 403 37.43 21.72 -27.02
CA THR A 403 37.94 22.09 -28.35
C THR A 403 38.67 20.96 -29.07
N THR A 404 38.49 20.85 -30.40
CA THR A 404 39.55 20.85 -31.45
C THR A 404 38.95 20.71 -32.87
N GLU A 405 39.29 21.67 -33.74
CA GLU A 405 39.69 21.60 -35.17
C GLU A 405 38.86 20.74 -36.16
N GLY A 406 38.16 21.37 -37.11
CA GLY A 406 38.53 21.41 -38.56
C GLY A 406 37.70 20.36 -39.35
N GLU A 407 37.10 20.54 -40.53
CA GLU A 407 37.25 21.47 -41.66
C GLU A 407 35.95 21.45 -42.52
N THR A 408 35.64 22.59 -43.16
CA THR A 408 35.07 22.81 -44.53
C THR A 408 33.77 22.10 -44.97
N SER A 409 32.67 22.85 -45.19
CA SER A 409 32.20 23.46 -46.47
C SER A 409 31.03 22.64 -47.05
N GLU A 410 29.90 23.14 -47.57
CA GLU A 410 29.59 24.39 -48.28
C GLU A 410 28.11 24.78 -48.02
N SER A 411 27.84 26.09 -48.02
CA SER A 411 26.50 26.70 -48.09
C SER A 411 25.99 26.70 -49.56
N PRO A 412 24.75 27.15 -49.90
CA PRO A 412 24.43 28.59 -49.81
C PRO A 412 22.95 29.01 -49.60
N SER A 413 22.81 30.17 -48.90
CA SER A 413 21.95 31.34 -49.22
C SER A 413 20.40 31.22 -49.13
N PHE A 414 19.64 32.16 -48.54
CA PHE A 414 19.61 33.61 -48.82
C PHE A 414 19.04 34.48 -47.65
N LEU A 415 19.68 35.66 -47.47
CA LEU A 415 19.19 37.03 -47.13
C LEU A 415 18.56 37.34 -45.75
N HIS A 416 19.32 38.02 -44.86
CA HIS A 416 19.38 39.50 -44.61
C HIS A 416 18.16 40.03 -43.84
N ASN A 417 18.22 40.27 -42.53
CA ASN A 417 18.99 41.28 -41.75
C ASN A 417 18.54 42.73 -41.99
N GLU A 418 17.89 43.32 -40.99
CA GLU A 418 18.05 44.74 -40.65
C GLU A 418 18.21 44.84 -39.14
N GLY A 419 19.36 45.36 -38.71
CA GLY A 419 19.58 45.89 -37.38
C GLY A 419 19.65 47.41 -37.43
N VAL A 420 19.45 48.08 -36.30
CA VAL A 420 20.05 49.39 -36.03
C VAL A 420 20.38 49.48 -34.54
N SER A 421 21.56 50.03 -34.29
CA SER A 421 22.27 50.15 -33.03
C SER A 421 22.20 51.57 -32.43
N LEU A 422 22.67 51.70 -31.17
CA LEU A 422 23.20 52.91 -30.48
C LEU A 422 22.13 53.84 -29.84
N SER A 423 22.27 54.46 -28.65
CA SER A 423 23.46 54.93 -27.89
C SER A 423 23.14 55.28 -26.42
N GLU A 424 24.15 55.09 -25.55
CA GLU A 424 24.67 55.79 -24.35
C GLU A 424 23.86 56.82 -23.49
N ALA A 425 24.14 56.71 -22.16
CA ALA A 425 24.18 57.73 -21.07
C ALA A 425 22.82 58.29 -20.56
N ASP A 426 22.58 58.67 -19.29
CA ASP A 426 23.39 58.93 -18.10
C ASP A 426 22.47 58.95 -16.85
N GLU A 427 23.08 59.08 -15.67
CA GLU A 427 22.59 59.19 -14.28
C GLU A 427 21.26 59.94 -13.96
N GLY A 428 20.59 59.56 -12.86
CA GLY A 428 19.72 60.49 -12.12
C GLY A 428 18.59 59.88 -11.26
N SER A 429 18.75 59.98 -9.93
CA SER A 429 17.71 59.75 -8.91
C SER A 429 16.48 60.65 -9.10
N ILE A 430 15.26 60.14 -8.85
CA ILE A 430 14.14 60.80 -8.13
C ILE A 430 12.95 59.80 -7.97
N ARG A 431 12.32 59.81 -6.80
CA ARG A 431 11.01 59.18 -6.49
C ARG A 431 9.86 59.97 -7.12
N PHE A 432 8.78 59.33 -7.56
CA PHE A 432 7.36 59.59 -7.19
C PHE A 432 6.42 58.71 -8.04
N ASP A 433 5.48 58.08 -7.35
CA ASP A 433 4.05 57.80 -7.65
C ASP A 433 3.53 57.37 -9.05
N ASP A 434 2.37 56.72 -8.96
CA ASP A 434 1.33 56.40 -9.95
C ASP A 434 1.37 55.08 -10.75
N SER A 435 0.26 54.35 -10.58
CA SER A 435 -0.31 53.26 -11.39
C SER A 435 -0.58 53.68 -12.86
N PRO A 436 -0.78 52.71 -13.78
CA PRO A 436 -2.13 52.40 -14.30
C PRO A 436 -2.37 50.87 -14.46
N GLU A 437 -3.58 50.31 -14.22
CA GLU A 437 -4.72 50.09 -15.17
C GLU A 437 -4.29 49.32 -16.45
N GLU A 438 -4.87 48.21 -16.92
CA GLU A 438 -6.25 47.66 -17.02
C GLU A 438 -6.16 46.11 -16.97
N GLU A 439 -7.19 45.23 -16.89
CA GLU A 439 -8.55 45.26 -17.41
C GLU A 439 -9.34 44.06 -16.79
N THR A 440 -10.31 44.30 -15.91
CA THR A 440 -11.23 43.25 -15.41
C THR A 440 -12.56 43.32 -16.14
N ARG A 441 -12.92 42.25 -16.86
CA ARG A 441 -14.26 42.08 -17.43
C ARG A 441 -15.25 41.72 -16.34
N GLU A 442 -16.20 42.61 -16.10
CA GLU A 442 -17.40 42.37 -15.29
C GLU A 442 -18.39 41.51 -16.09
N VAL A 443 -18.91 40.45 -15.47
CA VAL A 443 -20.10 39.73 -15.93
C VAL A 443 -21.14 39.89 -14.82
N GLU A 444 -22.14 40.73 -15.08
CA GLU A 444 -23.35 40.81 -14.25
C GLU A 444 -24.14 39.50 -14.36
N VAL A 445 -24.43 38.88 -13.22
CA VAL A 445 -25.42 37.80 -13.12
C VAL A 445 -26.54 38.30 -12.23
N GLU A 446 -27.74 38.40 -12.80
CA GLU A 446 -28.96 38.78 -12.09
C GLU A 446 -29.28 37.80 -10.96
N LEU A 447 -29.38 38.33 -9.74
CA LEU A 447 -29.84 37.60 -8.56
C LEU A 447 -31.36 37.46 -8.63
N ALA A 448 -31.84 36.26 -8.94
CA ALA A 448 -33.25 35.91 -8.77
C ALA A 448 -33.58 35.62 -7.30
N ASP A 449 -34.70 36.20 -6.89
CA ASP A 449 -35.33 36.30 -5.58
C ASP A 449 -35.53 34.95 -4.86
N PHE A 450 -35.01 34.81 -3.64
CA PHE A 450 -35.27 33.68 -2.74
C PHE A 450 -36.03 34.17 -1.49
N SER A 451 -37.29 34.53 -1.69
CA SER A 451 -38.29 34.52 -0.62
C SER A 451 -39.19 33.31 -0.80
N SER A 452 -39.52 32.66 0.33
CA SER A 452 -40.36 31.47 0.48
C SER A 452 -39.71 30.12 0.16
N ILE A 453 -39.46 29.34 1.22
CA ILE A 453 -40.04 28.00 1.48
C ILE A 453 -39.42 27.49 2.79
N THR A 454 -40.26 27.44 3.82
CA THR A 454 -40.08 26.71 5.07
C THR A 454 -40.49 25.25 4.86
N PRO A 455 -39.74 24.25 5.39
CA PRO A 455 -40.29 22.90 5.57
C PRO A 455 -40.62 22.56 7.04
N ASP A 456 -41.89 22.72 7.42
CA ASP A 456 -42.84 21.75 8.03
C ASP A 456 -42.45 20.60 9.01
N TRP A 457 -41.37 20.66 9.80
CA TRP A 457 -41.19 19.67 10.90
C TRP A 457 -41.13 20.26 12.31
N LEU A 458 -41.53 21.51 12.47
CA LEU A 458 -41.64 22.15 13.79
C LEU A 458 -43.11 22.25 14.19
N ASP A 459 -43.72 21.14 14.63
CA ASP A 459 -44.83 21.14 15.60
C ASP A 459 -45.22 19.69 15.97
N GLU A 460 -44.85 19.27 17.18
CA GLU A 460 -45.63 18.45 18.16
C GLU A 460 -44.70 17.74 19.18
N ALA A 461 -44.31 18.51 20.22
CA ALA A 461 -44.30 18.22 21.68
C ALA A 461 -43.67 16.92 22.28
N PRO A 462 -43.42 16.82 23.62
CA PRO A 462 -43.37 17.85 24.67
C PRO A 462 -42.05 17.87 25.49
N ASP A 463 -41.87 18.96 26.25
CA ASP A 463 -40.96 19.04 27.39
C ASP A 463 -41.17 17.88 28.38
N SER A 464 -40.12 17.09 28.63
CA SER A 464 -39.95 16.43 29.93
C SER A 464 -38.47 16.33 30.28
N ALA A 465 -38.19 16.68 31.54
CA ALA A 465 -36.85 16.83 32.10
C ALA A 465 -36.04 15.53 32.03
N MET A 466 -34.78 15.63 31.60
CA MET A 466 -33.77 14.62 31.89
C MET A 466 -32.59 15.23 32.63
N ASP A 467 -32.33 14.60 33.78
CA ASP A 467 -31.12 14.70 34.58
C ASP A 467 -29.87 14.33 33.78
N LYS A 468 -28.73 14.80 34.25
CA LYS A 468 -27.39 14.50 33.71
C LYS A 468 -27.09 12.99 33.78
N PRO A 469 -26.43 12.39 32.78
CA PRO A 469 -25.46 11.31 33.00
C PRO A 469 -24.04 11.91 32.88
N GLY A 470 -23.08 11.67 33.78
CA GLY A 470 -22.74 10.37 34.38
C GLY A 470 -21.79 9.69 33.40
N GLU A 471 -20.48 9.72 33.68
CA GLU A 471 -19.42 9.11 32.87
C GLU A 471 -19.79 7.65 32.54
N THR A 472 -20.10 7.37 31.28
CA THR A 472 -20.31 6.00 30.79
C THR A 472 -18.97 5.45 30.34
N THR A 473 -18.39 4.60 31.17
CA THR A 473 -17.44 3.56 30.75
C THR A 473 -18.06 2.79 29.58
N PHE A 474 -17.34 2.71 28.45
CA PHE A 474 -17.70 1.83 27.34
C PHE A 474 -17.86 0.40 27.87
N SER A 475 -19.08 -0.14 27.86
CA SER A 475 -19.32 -1.54 28.20
C SER A 475 -19.11 -2.39 26.95
N GLU A 476 -18.23 -3.38 27.04
CA GLU A 476 -18.12 -4.47 26.06
C GLU A 476 -19.49 -5.15 25.92
N GLY A 477 -20.15 -4.96 24.77
CA GLY A 477 -21.49 -5.47 24.49
C GLY A 477 -21.62 -5.91 23.05
N PHE A 478 -21.99 -7.18 22.86
CA PHE A 478 -22.32 -7.85 21.60
C PHE A 478 -21.25 -7.83 20.51
N SER A 479 -20.21 -8.66 20.69
CA SER A 479 -19.37 -9.14 19.58
C SER A 479 -20.14 -10.25 18.85
N LEU A 480 -20.52 -9.97 17.61
CA LEU A 480 -20.72 -11.01 16.60
C LEU A 480 -19.31 -11.45 16.20
N ASP A 481 -18.97 -12.72 16.41
CA ASP A 481 -17.77 -13.32 15.84
C ASP A 481 -17.95 -13.36 14.31
N PHE A 482 -17.58 -12.28 13.63
CA PHE A 482 -17.46 -12.27 12.18
C PHE A 482 -16.13 -12.93 11.83
N THR A 483 -16.17 -13.96 11.00
CA THR A 483 -14.97 -14.37 10.27
C THR A 483 -14.61 -13.25 9.30
N ASP A 484 -13.37 -12.76 9.36
CA ASP A 484 -12.82 -11.60 8.61
C ASP A 484 -13.07 -11.62 7.08
N GLY A 485 -13.62 -12.69 6.51
CA GLY A 485 -13.85 -12.85 5.07
C GLY A 485 -15.23 -12.46 4.52
N GLU A 486 -16.23 -12.08 5.34
CA GLU A 486 -17.59 -11.79 4.82
C GLU A 486 -17.94 -10.28 4.71
N LEU A 487 -17.10 -9.38 5.23
CA LEU A 487 -17.38 -7.94 5.24
C LEU A 487 -16.69 -7.15 4.11
N GLU A 488 -15.68 -7.72 3.44
CA GLU A 488 -14.96 -7.04 2.35
C GLU A 488 -15.77 -6.97 1.05
N ASP A 489 -16.66 -7.94 0.79
CA ASP A 489 -17.35 -8.08 -0.51
C ASP A 489 -18.74 -7.40 -0.58
N VAL A 490 -19.25 -6.84 0.53
CA VAL A 490 -20.67 -6.38 0.61
C VAL A 490 -20.82 -4.86 0.72
N ILE A 491 -19.71 -4.11 0.82
CA ILE A 491 -19.75 -2.64 0.80
C ILE A 491 -19.37 -2.17 -0.62
N PRO A 492 -20.32 -1.91 -1.52
CA PRO A 492 -19.98 -1.28 -2.78
C PRO A 492 -19.33 0.09 -2.48
N PRO A 493 -18.17 0.41 -3.07
CA PRO A 493 -17.62 1.76 -2.99
C PRO A 493 -18.65 2.74 -3.56
N PRO A 494 -18.71 3.99 -3.05
CA PRO A 494 -19.66 4.97 -3.57
C PRO A 494 -19.49 5.09 -5.09
N PRO A 495 -20.60 5.15 -5.87
CA PRO A 495 -20.52 5.19 -7.32
C PRO A 495 -19.70 6.41 -7.77
N LEU A 496 -18.59 6.14 -8.49
CA LEU A 496 -17.67 7.16 -9.03
C LEU A 496 -18.36 8.17 -9.97
N ASP A 497 -19.54 7.81 -10.50
CA ASP A 497 -20.16 8.50 -11.64
C ASP A 497 -21.53 9.15 -11.35
N SER A 498 -21.92 9.27 -10.08
CA SER A 498 -23.11 10.07 -9.77
C SER A 498 -22.82 11.55 -10.04
N PRO A 499 -23.55 12.24 -10.93
CA PRO A 499 -23.31 13.66 -11.19
C PRO A 499 -23.44 14.42 -9.88
N MET A 500 -22.34 15.04 -9.43
CA MET A 500 -22.35 15.88 -8.22
C MET A 500 -23.49 16.89 -8.36
N PRO A 501 -24.48 16.89 -7.44
CA PRO A 501 -25.56 17.85 -7.51
C PRO A 501 -25.00 19.26 -7.31
N LYS A 502 -25.57 20.22 -8.07
CA LYS A 502 -25.14 21.62 -8.11
C LYS A 502 -25.03 22.25 -6.71
N PRO A 503 -24.12 23.24 -6.53
CA PRO A 503 -23.37 23.42 -5.27
C PRO A 503 -24.10 24.09 -4.10
N ASP A 504 -25.37 24.48 -4.22
CA ASP A 504 -25.88 25.58 -3.40
C ASP A 504 -26.81 25.21 -2.24
N LYS A 505 -26.94 23.93 -1.83
CA LYS A 505 -27.95 23.64 -0.79
C LYS A 505 -27.68 22.73 0.40
N TYR A 506 -26.51 22.12 0.61
CA TYR A 506 -26.36 21.27 1.80
C TYR A 506 -24.96 21.28 2.43
N GLY A 507 -24.92 21.35 3.78
CA GLY A 507 -23.74 21.14 4.62
C GLY A 507 -23.33 19.66 4.68
N LEU A 508 -22.57 19.27 5.72
CA LEU A 508 -22.14 17.87 5.99
C LEU A 508 -23.27 16.84 5.79
N ASP A 509 -24.49 17.18 6.21
CA ASP A 509 -25.69 16.36 6.07
C ASP A 509 -26.07 16.06 4.61
N GLY A 510 -25.73 16.95 3.68
CA GLY A 510 -25.98 16.76 2.24
C GLY A 510 -25.03 15.79 1.56
N LEU A 511 -23.77 15.80 1.98
CA LEU A 511 -22.78 14.83 1.52
C LEU A 511 -23.15 13.43 2.01
N PHE A 512 -23.57 13.30 3.27
CA PHE A 512 -24.12 12.04 3.79
C PHE A 512 -25.45 11.66 3.13
N SER A 513 -26.33 12.62 2.83
CA SER A 513 -27.58 12.34 2.10
C SER A 513 -27.33 11.87 0.67
N ALA A 514 -26.33 12.43 -0.02
CA ALA A 514 -25.92 11.98 -1.35
C ALA A 514 -25.31 10.58 -1.31
N PHE A 515 -24.48 10.29 -0.30
CA PHE A 515 -23.95 8.94 -0.06
C PHE A 515 -25.08 7.93 0.19
N LYS A 516 -26.01 8.23 1.10
CA LYS A 516 -27.20 7.40 1.36
C LYS A 516 -28.03 7.17 0.11
N LYS A 517 -28.19 8.18 -0.74
CA LYS A 517 -28.93 8.08 -2.00
C LYS A 517 -28.23 7.18 -3.01
N GLY A 518 -26.90 7.29 -3.13
CA GLY A 518 -26.10 6.44 -4.02
C GLY A 518 -26.15 4.97 -3.62
N VAL A 519 -26.04 4.67 -2.32
CA VAL A 519 -26.16 3.31 -1.78
C VAL A 519 -27.60 2.78 -1.93
N GLY A 520 -28.60 3.60 -1.60
CA GLY A 520 -30.01 3.21 -1.70
C GLY A 520 -30.53 3.01 -3.13
N GLU A 521 -29.88 3.57 -4.15
CA GLU A 521 -30.21 3.35 -5.58
C GLU A 521 -29.68 2.01 -6.10
N GLN A 522 -28.66 1.44 -5.46
CA GLN A 522 -28.06 0.15 -5.83
C GLN A 522 -28.73 -1.04 -5.12
N LEU A 523 -29.44 -0.79 -4.02
CA LEU A 523 -30.09 -1.83 -3.23
C LEU A 523 -31.55 -2.03 -3.67
N THR A 524 -31.88 -3.26 -4.05
CA THR A 524 -33.28 -3.63 -4.29
C THR A 524 -34.00 -3.84 -2.95
N GLN A 525 -35.29 -3.51 -2.88
CA GLN A 525 -36.08 -3.55 -1.65
C GLN A 525 -36.23 -4.94 -0.99
N ASP A 526 -35.79 -6.00 -1.69
CA ASP A 526 -35.89 -7.39 -1.27
C ASP A 526 -34.55 -7.98 -0.82
N ASP A 527 -33.44 -7.23 -0.90
CA ASP A 527 -32.12 -7.71 -0.48
C ASP A 527 -31.89 -7.47 1.03
N THR A 528 -32.45 -8.37 1.84
CA THR A 528 -32.40 -8.29 3.30
C THR A 528 -30.99 -8.43 3.87
N GLU A 529 -30.08 -9.10 3.16
CA GLU A 529 -28.70 -9.31 3.61
C GLU A 529 -27.86 -8.05 3.43
N SER A 530 -27.97 -7.39 2.28
CA SER A 530 -27.31 -6.10 2.07
C SER A 530 -27.85 -5.01 3.01
N HIS A 531 -29.16 -4.99 3.28
CA HIS A 531 -29.74 -4.11 4.30
C HIS A 531 -29.20 -4.41 5.72
N TYR A 532 -28.94 -5.67 6.05
CA TYR A 532 -28.36 -6.05 7.35
C TYR A 532 -26.92 -5.52 7.46
N SER A 533 -26.08 -5.78 6.46
CA SER A 533 -24.69 -5.30 6.42
C SER A 533 -24.60 -3.78 6.44
N LEU A 534 -25.48 -3.09 5.72
CA LEU A 534 -25.57 -1.63 5.74
C LEU A 534 -26.00 -1.09 7.11
N GLY A 535 -26.95 -1.76 7.77
CA GLY A 535 -27.35 -1.41 9.14
C GLY A 535 -26.20 -1.52 10.13
N ILE A 536 -25.37 -2.56 10.02
CA ILE A 536 -24.15 -2.71 10.83
C ILE A 536 -23.19 -1.56 10.54
N ALA A 537 -22.94 -1.25 9.26
CA ALA A 537 -22.07 -0.14 8.88
C ALA A 537 -22.58 1.21 9.46
N TYR A 538 -23.88 1.50 9.37
CA TYR A 538 -24.45 2.70 9.98
C TYR A 538 -24.37 2.71 11.51
N LYS A 539 -24.54 1.58 12.18
CA LYS A 539 -24.35 1.45 13.62
C LYS A 539 -22.91 1.78 14.01
N GLU A 540 -21.92 1.20 13.34
CA GLU A 540 -20.49 1.47 13.59
C GLU A 540 -20.10 2.93 13.28
N MET A 541 -20.79 3.57 12.32
CA MET A 541 -20.66 5.01 12.06
C MET A 541 -21.35 5.90 13.11
N GLY A 542 -22.10 5.32 14.05
CA GLY A 542 -22.91 6.03 15.04
C GLY A 542 -24.15 6.73 14.46
N LEU A 543 -24.57 6.33 13.26
CA LEU A 543 -25.78 6.80 12.58
C LEU A 543 -26.98 5.93 12.97
N PHE A 544 -27.31 5.94 14.26
CA PHE A 544 -28.27 4.98 14.85
C PHE A 544 -29.67 5.03 14.23
N ASP A 545 -30.15 6.20 13.82
CA ASP A 545 -31.48 6.33 13.19
C ASP A 545 -31.52 5.65 11.82
N ASP A 546 -30.46 5.80 11.02
CA ASP A 546 -30.36 5.16 9.71
C ASP A 546 -30.13 3.65 9.88
N ALA A 547 -29.28 3.26 10.82
CA ALA A 547 -29.07 1.85 11.18
C ALA A 547 -30.39 1.16 11.54
N ILE A 548 -31.25 1.81 12.35
CA ILE A 548 -32.57 1.29 12.72
C ILE A 548 -33.45 1.09 11.48
N VAL A 549 -33.45 2.02 10.53
CA VAL A 549 -34.23 1.89 9.28
C VAL A 549 -33.73 0.71 8.45
N GLU A 550 -32.42 0.54 8.31
CA GLU A 550 -31.86 -0.58 7.55
C GLU A 550 -32.11 -1.93 8.25
N PHE A 551 -31.99 -1.99 9.58
CA PHE A 551 -32.37 -3.19 10.33
C PHE A 551 -33.88 -3.48 10.24
N GLN A 552 -34.75 -2.47 10.09
CA GLN A 552 -36.17 -2.68 9.84
C GLN A 552 -36.40 -3.31 8.46
N SER A 553 -35.67 -2.88 7.45
CA SER A 553 -35.70 -3.50 6.12
C SER A 553 -35.16 -4.94 6.15
N ALA A 554 -34.04 -5.18 6.84
CA ALA A 554 -33.44 -6.50 7.02
C ALA A 554 -34.33 -7.47 7.84
N SER A 555 -35.12 -6.95 8.78
CA SER A 555 -36.01 -7.75 9.63
C SER A 555 -37.14 -8.46 8.88
N ARG A 556 -37.29 -8.21 7.57
CA ARG A 556 -38.20 -8.97 6.69
C ARG A 556 -37.78 -10.42 6.53
N ASP A 557 -36.48 -10.74 6.68
CA ASP A 557 -36.03 -12.12 6.76
C ASP A 557 -36.30 -12.68 8.17
N GLN A 558 -37.20 -13.65 8.24
CA GLN A 558 -37.59 -14.30 9.49
C GLN A 558 -36.39 -14.95 10.22
N ARG A 559 -35.33 -15.33 9.51
CA ARG A 559 -34.13 -15.93 10.13
C ARG A 559 -33.30 -14.91 10.90
N ARG A 560 -33.32 -13.64 10.50
CA ARG A 560 -32.55 -12.55 11.12
C ARG A 560 -33.42 -11.61 11.94
N LEU A 561 -34.71 -11.89 12.06
CA LEU A 561 -35.68 -11.04 12.76
C LEU A 561 -35.25 -10.74 14.21
N ALA A 562 -34.84 -11.77 14.96
CA ALA A 562 -34.40 -11.62 16.34
C ALA A 562 -33.12 -10.77 16.46
N ASP A 563 -32.14 -10.99 15.58
CA ASP A 563 -30.89 -10.23 15.53
C ASP A 563 -31.13 -8.76 15.17
N CYS A 564 -31.95 -8.51 14.15
CA CYS A 564 -32.29 -7.16 13.71
C CYS A 564 -32.99 -6.37 14.82
N ILE A 565 -33.94 -6.99 15.53
CA ILE A 565 -34.63 -6.36 16.66
C ILE A 565 -33.64 -6.07 17.81
N THR A 566 -32.72 -7.01 18.09
CA THR A 566 -31.66 -6.81 19.10
C THR A 566 -30.80 -5.60 18.74
N LEU A 567 -30.35 -5.50 17.49
CA LEU A 567 -29.52 -4.40 17.00
C LEU A 567 -30.27 -3.06 17.01
N GLN A 568 -31.58 -3.03 16.69
CA GLN A 568 -32.41 -1.83 16.86
C GLN A 568 -32.48 -1.35 18.31
N GLY A 569 -32.60 -2.30 19.26
CA GLY A 569 -32.56 -2.01 20.69
C GLY A 569 -31.22 -1.45 21.14
N ILE A 570 -30.11 -2.03 20.67
CA ILE A 570 -28.74 -1.55 20.95
C ILE A 570 -28.55 -0.13 20.39
N CYS A 571 -28.91 0.10 19.13
CA CYS A 571 -28.86 1.43 18.51
C CYS A 571 -29.68 2.46 19.30
N SER A 572 -30.87 2.09 19.78
CA SER A 572 -31.71 2.98 20.60
C SER A 572 -31.11 3.27 21.97
N ARG A 573 -30.47 2.28 22.60
CA ARG A 573 -29.74 2.43 23.86
C ARG A 573 -28.55 3.38 23.68
N GLU A 574 -27.72 3.17 22.66
CA GLU A 574 -26.54 4.01 22.37
C GLU A 574 -26.91 5.43 21.92
N LYS A 575 -28.05 5.59 21.24
CA LYS A 575 -28.63 6.90 20.94
C LYS A 575 -29.07 7.66 22.20
N GLY A 576 -29.27 6.97 23.32
CA GLY A 576 -29.73 7.55 24.59
C GLY A 576 -31.25 7.57 24.75
N ASP A 577 -31.98 6.71 24.04
CA ASP A 577 -33.44 6.52 24.17
C ASP A 577 -33.75 5.15 24.82
N PRO A 578 -33.57 5.01 26.14
CA PRO A 578 -33.73 3.73 26.83
C PRO A 578 -35.17 3.18 26.79
N ALA A 579 -36.18 4.04 26.65
CA ALA A 579 -37.57 3.62 26.59
C ALA A 579 -37.86 2.82 25.30
N LYS A 580 -37.37 3.31 24.15
CA LYS A 580 -37.49 2.58 22.89
C LYS A 580 -36.62 1.32 22.87
N ALA A 581 -35.42 1.37 23.46
CA ALA A 581 -34.59 0.19 23.59
C ALA A 581 -35.31 -0.94 24.35
N GLU A 582 -36.01 -0.62 25.44
CA GLU A 582 -36.80 -1.59 26.21
C GLU A 582 -37.94 -2.17 25.38
N GLU A 583 -38.60 -1.36 24.57
CA GLU A 583 -39.66 -1.79 23.65
C GLU A 583 -39.13 -2.77 22.60
N TYR A 584 -37.99 -2.48 21.96
CA TYR A 584 -37.35 -3.35 20.98
C TYR A 584 -36.91 -4.68 21.60
N PHE A 585 -36.22 -4.68 22.74
CA PHE A 585 -35.81 -5.94 23.36
C PHE A 585 -37.00 -6.80 23.80
N ARG A 586 -38.07 -6.19 24.30
CA ARG A 586 -39.30 -6.92 24.65
C ARG A 586 -40.03 -7.47 23.44
N SER A 587 -40.06 -6.72 22.33
CA SER A 587 -40.67 -7.21 21.09
C SER A 587 -39.87 -8.39 20.51
N GLY A 588 -38.54 -8.35 20.62
CA GLY A 588 -37.66 -9.48 20.27
C GLY A 588 -37.94 -10.74 21.10
N LEU A 589 -38.12 -10.59 22.41
CA LEU A 589 -38.49 -11.70 23.31
C LEU A 589 -39.90 -12.26 23.03
N ALA A 590 -40.77 -11.48 22.37
CA ALA A 590 -42.11 -11.88 21.98
C ALA A 590 -42.18 -12.57 20.61
N VAL A 591 -41.06 -12.68 19.87
CA VAL A 591 -41.01 -13.36 18.57
C VAL A 591 -41.28 -14.87 18.73
N GLU A 592 -42.22 -15.40 17.95
CA GLU A 592 -42.50 -16.83 17.91
C GLU A 592 -41.35 -17.61 17.27
N GLY A 593 -40.88 -18.68 17.93
CA GLY A 593 -39.78 -19.51 17.43
C GLY A 593 -38.37 -19.11 17.87
N LEU A 594 -38.25 -18.15 18.80
CA LEU A 594 -36.97 -17.70 19.36
C LEU A 594 -36.15 -18.86 19.93
N ASN A 595 -34.94 -19.02 19.42
CA ASN A 595 -34.03 -20.07 19.87
C ASN A 595 -33.45 -19.74 21.26
N ARG A 596 -32.75 -20.71 21.88
CA ARG A 596 -32.23 -20.54 23.26
C ARG A 596 -31.14 -19.46 23.35
N GLU A 597 -30.33 -19.31 22.32
CA GLU A 597 -29.22 -18.36 22.26
C GLU A 597 -29.71 -16.93 22.00
N GLU A 598 -30.62 -16.74 21.05
CA GLU A 598 -31.29 -15.46 20.78
C GLU A 598 -32.02 -14.94 22.02
N ARG A 599 -32.72 -15.83 22.74
CA ARG A 599 -33.37 -15.50 24.01
C ARG A 599 -32.36 -15.07 25.06
N LEU A 600 -31.25 -15.80 25.19
CA LEU A 600 -30.18 -15.47 26.13
C LEU A 600 -29.58 -14.09 25.82
N CYS A 601 -29.29 -13.80 24.56
CA CYS A 601 -28.77 -12.51 24.11
C CYS A 601 -29.75 -11.37 24.41
N LEU A 602 -31.03 -11.50 24.04
CA LEU A 602 -32.05 -10.47 24.30
C LEU A 602 -32.27 -10.23 25.80
N THR A 603 -32.32 -11.29 26.62
CA THR A 603 -32.43 -11.18 28.07
C THR A 603 -31.22 -10.48 28.69
N TYR A 604 -30.02 -10.76 28.17
CA TYR A 604 -28.79 -10.09 28.59
C TYR A 604 -28.78 -8.59 28.23
N GLU A 605 -29.12 -8.24 26.99
CA GLU A 605 -29.14 -6.83 26.54
C GLU A 605 -30.22 -6.02 27.28
N LEU A 606 -31.37 -6.63 27.61
CA LEU A 606 -32.40 -6.03 28.43
C LEU A 606 -31.93 -5.82 29.89
N ALA A 607 -31.16 -6.77 30.45
CA ALA A 607 -30.58 -6.62 31.78
C ALA A 607 -29.55 -5.48 31.84
N LEU A 608 -28.69 -5.37 30.81
CA LEU A 608 -27.77 -4.24 30.64
C LEU A 608 -28.50 -2.90 30.54
N LEU A 609 -29.62 -2.85 29.82
CA LEU A 609 -30.43 -1.65 29.73
C LEU A 609 -30.98 -1.23 31.10
N TYR A 610 -31.48 -2.18 31.90
CA TYR A 610 -31.96 -1.88 33.26
C TYR A 610 -30.84 -1.47 34.22
N GLU A 611 -29.65 -2.05 34.08
CA GLU A 611 -28.45 -1.62 34.80
C GLU A 611 -28.12 -0.15 34.47
N MET A 612 -28.12 0.20 33.18
CA MET A 612 -27.87 1.57 32.70
C MET A 612 -28.90 2.58 33.21
N ILE A 613 -30.18 2.20 33.30
CA ILE A 613 -31.26 3.05 33.85
C ILE A 613 -31.18 3.15 35.39
N GLY A 614 -30.41 2.25 36.04
CA GLY A 614 -30.30 2.16 37.49
C GLY A 614 -31.41 1.32 38.16
N ASP A 615 -32.22 0.60 37.38
CA ASP A 615 -33.24 -0.32 37.91
C ASP A 615 -32.62 -1.69 38.25
N ARG A 616 -31.96 -1.69 39.40
CA ARG A 616 -31.21 -2.84 39.91
C ARG A 616 -32.03 -4.13 40.03
N ASN A 617 -33.29 -4.02 40.46
CA ASN A 617 -34.12 -5.19 40.72
C ASN A 617 -34.43 -5.92 39.41
N ARG A 618 -34.78 -5.17 38.35
CA ARG A 618 -35.01 -5.74 37.03
C ARG A 618 -33.72 -6.21 36.36
N ALA A 619 -32.61 -5.50 36.53
CA ALA A 619 -31.30 -5.93 36.05
C ALA A 619 -30.89 -7.29 36.66
N LEU A 620 -30.97 -7.44 37.99
CA LEU A 620 -30.67 -8.70 38.67
C LEU A 620 -31.59 -9.84 38.25
N ALA A 621 -32.88 -9.58 38.04
CA ALA A 621 -33.81 -10.58 37.54
C ALA A 621 -33.43 -11.07 36.14
N GLY A 622 -33.12 -10.13 35.22
CA GLY A 622 -32.67 -10.46 33.87
C GLY A 622 -31.34 -11.22 33.84
N TYR A 623 -30.36 -10.81 34.64
CA TYR A 623 -29.09 -11.53 34.71
C TYR A 623 -29.23 -12.93 35.32
N ARG A 624 -30.09 -13.13 36.32
CA ARG A 624 -30.38 -14.47 36.85
C ARG A 624 -31.02 -15.38 35.81
N GLU A 625 -31.91 -14.83 35.00
CA GLU A 625 -32.52 -15.56 33.88
C GLU A 625 -31.48 -15.92 32.82
N ALA A 626 -30.58 -14.99 32.45
CA ALA A 626 -29.47 -15.27 31.55
C ALA A 626 -28.53 -16.36 32.12
N LEU A 627 -28.19 -16.29 33.41
CA LEU A 627 -27.36 -17.30 34.09
C LEU A 627 -28.02 -18.68 34.10
N ALA A 628 -29.34 -18.75 34.30
CA ALA A 628 -30.08 -20.01 34.24
C ALA A 628 -30.11 -20.61 32.82
N LEU A 629 -30.09 -19.76 31.79
CA LEU A 629 -30.02 -20.19 30.40
C LEU A 629 -28.62 -20.66 30.01
N ASN A 630 -27.56 -19.96 30.43
CA ASN A 630 -26.16 -20.34 30.24
C ASN A 630 -25.28 -19.75 31.37
N PRO A 631 -24.75 -20.60 32.28
CA PRO A 631 -23.92 -20.15 33.39
C PRO A 631 -22.60 -19.45 32.99
N GLY A 632 -22.06 -19.75 31.81
CA GLY A 632 -20.78 -19.20 31.32
C GLY A 632 -20.94 -18.07 30.31
N PHE A 633 -22.13 -17.49 30.16
CA PHE A 633 -22.36 -16.44 29.16
C PHE A 633 -21.79 -15.10 29.59
N ARG A 634 -20.75 -14.64 28.88
CA ARG A 634 -20.10 -13.33 29.07
C ARG A 634 -19.73 -13.10 30.55
N ASP A 635 -19.96 -11.90 31.05
CA ASP A 635 -19.67 -11.43 32.40
C ASP A 635 -20.90 -11.47 33.33
N VAL A 636 -21.95 -12.24 32.99
CA VAL A 636 -23.22 -12.30 33.75
C VAL A 636 -23.00 -12.59 35.24
N ALA A 637 -22.13 -13.55 35.58
CA ALA A 637 -21.83 -13.88 36.98
C ALA A 637 -21.19 -12.69 37.73
N GLN A 638 -20.26 -11.98 37.07
CA GLN A 638 -19.61 -10.79 37.62
C GLN A 638 -20.60 -9.62 37.76
N LYS A 639 -21.47 -9.41 36.77
CA LYS A 639 -22.55 -8.41 36.80
C LYS A 639 -23.51 -8.63 37.97
N ILE A 640 -23.92 -9.88 38.22
CA ILE A 640 -24.74 -10.24 39.39
C ILE A 640 -24.00 -9.96 40.70
N ALA A 641 -22.70 -10.28 40.78
CA ALA A 641 -21.90 -10.04 41.98
C ALA A 641 -21.79 -8.55 42.30
N ASN A 642 -21.49 -7.71 41.29
CA ASN A 642 -21.41 -6.24 41.43
C ASN A 642 -22.77 -5.64 41.81
N LEU A 643 -23.84 -6.08 41.15
CA LEU A 643 -25.21 -5.71 41.49
C LEU A 643 -25.72 -6.36 42.78
N ARG A 644 -24.92 -7.13 43.53
CA ARG A 644 -25.22 -7.53 44.92
C ARG A 644 -24.35 -6.78 45.93
N SER A 645 -23.11 -6.44 45.59
CA SER A 645 -22.23 -5.68 46.49
C SER A 645 -22.73 -4.26 46.74
N ASP A 646 -23.28 -3.60 45.72
CA ASP A 646 -23.65 -2.19 45.83
C ASP A 646 -25.00 -1.94 46.54
N GLY A 647 -25.63 -2.99 47.09
CA GLY A 647 -27.07 -3.06 47.41
C GLY A 647 -27.24 -3.78 48.72
N ASP A 648 -26.82 -3.06 49.76
CA ASP A 648 -26.76 -3.32 51.19
C ASP A 648 -27.25 -4.66 51.77
N THR A 649 -26.52 -5.07 52.81
CA THR A 649 -26.90 -6.02 53.86
C THR A 649 -28.42 -6.22 54.01
N HIS A 650 -28.83 -7.49 53.99
CA HIS A 650 -30.19 -8.03 54.17
C HIS A 650 -30.97 -8.35 52.90
N ASP A 651 -30.56 -9.42 52.21
CA ASP A 651 -31.48 -10.58 52.10
C ASP A 651 -30.69 -11.86 51.82
N THR A 652 -30.53 -12.65 52.88
CA THR A 652 -29.97 -13.99 52.89
C THR A 652 -31.08 -15.01 52.66
N ALA A 653 -31.10 -15.64 51.47
CA ALA A 653 -31.72 -16.92 51.08
C ALA A 653 -31.95 -16.82 49.55
N ASP A 654 -31.30 -17.52 48.64
CA ASP A 654 -30.91 -18.92 48.64
C ASP A 654 -29.49 -19.08 48.05
N LEU A 655 -28.64 -19.76 48.81
CA LEU A 655 -27.31 -20.21 48.43
C LEU A 655 -27.41 -21.69 48.06
N GLU A 656 -27.35 -22.02 46.78
CA GLU A 656 -26.68 -23.23 46.32
C GLU A 656 -25.52 -22.80 45.43
N LEU A 657 -24.32 -22.85 46.04
CA LEU A 657 -23.05 -22.81 45.35
C LEU A 657 -22.99 -24.01 44.39
N LEU A 658 -22.71 -23.73 43.11
CA LEU A 658 -21.98 -24.67 42.28
C LEU A 658 -20.64 -24.02 41.95
N ASP A 659 -19.61 -24.76 42.36
CA ASP A 659 -18.20 -24.41 42.36
C ASP A 659 -17.72 -23.96 40.97
N LEU A 660 -17.10 -22.78 40.91
CA LEU A 660 -16.32 -22.30 39.77
C LEU A 660 -14.84 -22.32 40.16
N ASP A 661 -14.29 -23.52 40.30
CA ASP A 661 -12.85 -23.79 40.36
C ASP A 661 -12.60 -25.05 39.51
N GLU A 662 -12.63 -24.93 38.18
CA GLU A 662 -12.05 -25.89 37.20
C GLU A 662 -12.49 -25.50 35.77
N VAL A 663 -11.80 -24.57 35.08
CA VAL A 663 -11.42 -24.66 33.64
C VAL A 663 -10.35 -23.59 33.35
N GLU A 664 -9.13 -23.77 33.82
CA GLU A 664 -7.93 -23.23 33.17
C GLU A 664 -6.79 -24.24 33.36
N GLU A 665 -6.83 -25.34 32.61
CA GLU A 665 -5.65 -26.17 32.29
C GLU A 665 -6.03 -27.13 31.15
N GLY A 666 -5.65 -26.76 29.92
CA GLY A 666 -5.99 -27.57 28.74
C GLY A 666 -5.54 -26.98 27.40
N ALA A 667 -4.29 -26.51 27.30
CA ALA A 667 -3.61 -26.35 26.01
C ALA A 667 -2.21 -26.96 26.12
N GLY A 668 -2.11 -28.20 25.66
CA GLY A 668 -0.86 -28.91 25.37
C GLY A 668 -0.90 -29.39 23.92
#